data_AF-A0A290S486-F1
#
_entry.id   AF-A0A290S486-F1
#
_cell.length_a   1.000
_cell.length_b   1.000
_cell.length_c   1.000
_cell.angle_alpha   90.00
_cell.angle_beta   90.00
_cell.angle_gamma   90.00
#
_symmetry.space_group_name_H-M   'P 1'
#
loop_
_entity.id
_entity.type
_entity.pdbx_description
1 polymer ?
#
loop_
_entity_poly.entity_id
_entity_poly.type
_entity_poly.pdbx_seq_one_letter_code
_entity_poly.pdbx_strand_id
1 'polypeptide(L)'
;MKTQLLYLSLLSVSCAFISLTYTTHVHAKTLQVSSHVGTWQNKDEDGDGVPDELDAYPFDASKSDYELVKEEEFNNNHDLATIVPEKLPVKLFGRIQQANDQDYYKIKLKKDVAVTVLLSSLSHEFKPGMAVMDSSVVAIESWAPNFTAVGRYKRAIQVKPSESGTYYIVINDKEFRGEGAYDYQLNVFVDEDVDAIDDSVEPAFGLQGYTQDTDGDGVYDGTEFYVFNLDSAYAHDVDTDGIPNWLDDDSDNDGIKDVLEGALDLDKDGLGNFVDSDSDGNTVADSKDAGNAQRPVNHDKDELANFIDLDDDNDLILDINDPEPLTSAKNAEYGTINYLEISNIYYLLNSSQEIEGVILANQKHRVYGENLATGFLNFNIEGSAVPVNIAVNANGQDYVDFVMPRNATSISYSSANISTAPTALTFNKKFSPIIANQGVIESSANTEVILSGKNFSDDTLVYLNEVELTPLATSPTSLSFTVPTNAESGKLYLKNSYGKSNASKIAVYSETTLTIDDSLSFANSKVVASTFISGIEKTVDINNSVAVVPVSSNNATTITLYFGDEQKYYLNALYLGQADLQITPLFIAASTAWGLSGVNQTQQLAKLRALFTQALKLDEVIEFADYIIKNNNQLPKYKSKEFTTLKWAAADAITAHIKK
;
A
#
# COMPACT_ATOMS: atom_id res chain seq x y z
N MET A 1 22.82 -65.88 -20.71
CA MET A 1 23.25 -67.26 -20.41
C MET A 1 24.40 -67.15 -19.41
N LYS A 2 24.12 -67.24 -18.10
CA LYS A 2 24.24 -68.46 -17.26
C LYS A 2 25.60 -69.15 -17.47
N THR A 3 26.52 -69.01 -16.52
CA THR A 3 26.71 -69.98 -15.42
C THR A 3 27.81 -69.52 -14.45
N GLN A 4 27.50 -69.60 -13.15
CA GLN A 4 28.43 -69.63 -12.03
C GLN A 4 29.19 -70.96 -11.98
N LEU A 5 30.36 -70.96 -11.34
CA LEU A 5 30.83 -72.10 -10.54
C LEU A 5 31.78 -71.61 -9.44
N LEU A 6 31.33 -71.78 -8.18
CA LEU A 6 32.19 -71.94 -7.01
C LEU A 6 33.03 -73.22 -7.17
N TYR A 7 34.24 -73.26 -6.60
CA TYR A 7 34.60 -74.29 -5.60
C TYR A 7 35.88 -73.94 -4.83
N LEU A 8 35.87 -74.41 -3.57
CA LEU A 8 36.86 -74.29 -2.49
C LEU A 8 38.27 -74.82 -2.85
N SER A 9 39.33 -74.28 -2.20
CA SER A 9 39.91 -74.89 -0.98
C SER A 9 41.41 -74.58 -0.75
N LEU A 10 41.72 -74.38 0.53
CA LEU A 10 42.88 -74.88 1.29
C LEU A 10 44.31 -74.33 1.03
N LEU A 11 44.76 -73.59 2.06
CA LEU A 11 46.08 -73.60 2.73
C LEU A 11 47.35 -73.65 1.85
N SER A 12 48.15 -72.59 1.94
CA SER A 12 49.54 -72.76 2.39
C SER A 12 50.10 -71.48 3.00
N VAL A 13 50.70 -71.67 4.18
CA VAL A 13 51.49 -70.70 4.92
C VAL A 13 52.82 -70.54 4.20
N SER A 14 53.23 -69.30 3.93
CA SER A 14 54.64 -68.96 3.75
C SER A 14 54.91 -67.57 4.27
N CYS A 15 55.75 -67.54 5.30
CA CYS A 15 56.30 -66.33 5.90
C CYS A 15 57.14 -65.57 4.88
N ALA A 16 56.86 -64.28 4.73
CA ALA A 16 57.84 -63.31 4.27
C ALA A 16 57.75 -62.08 5.19
N PHE A 17 58.76 -61.95 6.05
CA PHE A 17 59.06 -60.71 6.75
C PHE A 17 59.47 -59.67 5.70
N ILE A 18 58.67 -58.61 5.54
CA ILE A 18 59.13 -57.32 5.06
C ILE A 18 58.56 -56.28 6.01
N SER A 19 59.45 -55.73 6.81
CA SER A 19 59.31 -54.48 7.53
C SER A 19 59.01 -53.34 6.55
N LEU A 20 57.80 -52.80 6.59
CA LEU A 20 57.50 -51.47 6.07
C LEU A 20 56.91 -50.62 7.19
N THR A 21 57.41 -49.40 7.23
CA THR A 21 57.31 -48.37 8.26
C THR A 21 55.89 -47.98 8.62
N TYR A 22 55.65 -47.86 9.92
CA TYR A 22 54.53 -47.15 10.52
C TYR A 22 54.40 -45.74 9.91
N THR A 23 53.28 -45.47 9.24
CA THR A 23 52.71 -44.13 9.12
C THR A 23 51.36 -44.17 9.82
N THR A 24 51.25 -43.38 10.89
CA THR A 24 50.07 -43.20 11.71
C THR A 24 48.88 -42.74 10.87
N HIS A 25 47.88 -43.60 10.71
CA HIS A 25 46.56 -43.17 10.26
C HIS A 25 45.86 -42.45 11.42
N VAL A 26 45.70 -41.14 11.21
CA VAL A 26 44.57 -40.29 11.57
C VAL A 26 43.57 -40.94 12.53
N HIS A 27 43.52 -40.42 13.75
CA HIS A 27 42.34 -40.55 14.61
C HIS A 27 41.13 -40.04 13.82
N ALA A 28 40.28 -40.97 13.36
CA ALA A 28 38.87 -40.67 13.25
C ALA A 28 38.43 -40.25 14.66
N LYS A 29 38.13 -38.97 14.84
CA LYS A 29 37.52 -38.46 16.04
C LYS A 29 36.11 -39.02 16.03
N THR A 30 35.88 -40.09 16.78
CA THR A 30 34.54 -40.59 17.08
C THR A 30 33.75 -39.40 17.63
N LEU A 31 32.69 -38.99 16.95
CA LEU A 31 31.63 -38.18 17.56
C LEU A 31 31.15 -38.99 18.76
N GLN A 32 31.38 -38.49 19.98
CA GLN A 32 30.69 -39.03 21.13
C GLN A 32 29.23 -38.60 20.98
N VAL A 33 28.37 -39.54 20.60
CA VAL A 33 26.95 -39.46 20.91
C VAL A 33 26.88 -39.29 22.43
N SER A 34 26.27 -38.20 22.88
CA SER A 34 26.04 -37.95 24.29
C SER A 34 25.30 -39.16 24.88
N SER A 35 25.79 -39.65 26.03
CA SER A 35 25.27 -40.85 26.69
C SER A 35 24.05 -40.56 27.58
N HIS A 36 23.43 -39.40 27.42
CA HIS A 36 22.29 -38.96 28.21
C HIS A 36 21.02 -39.39 27.47
N VAL A 37 20.21 -40.20 28.15
CA VAL A 37 18.92 -40.68 27.66
C VAL A 37 17.89 -40.18 28.67
N GLY A 38 17.17 -39.11 28.32
CA GLY A 38 16.02 -38.59 29.07
C GLY A 38 14.71 -38.97 28.38
N THR A 39 13.58 -38.52 28.96
CA THR A 39 12.23 -38.77 28.43
C THR A 39 11.30 -37.66 28.90
N TRP A 40 10.36 -37.21 28.06
CA TRP A 40 9.30 -36.26 28.44
C TRP A 40 8.58 -36.55 29.78
N GLN A 41 8.42 -37.83 30.14
CA GLN A 41 7.73 -38.23 31.37
C GLN A 41 8.57 -38.03 32.64
N ASN A 42 9.90 -37.96 32.49
CA ASN A 42 10.77 -37.48 33.55
C ASN A 42 10.83 -35.96 33.45
N LYS A 43 10.78 -35.29 34.59
CA LYS A 43 10.59 -33.83 34.68
C LYS A 43 11.74 -33.14 35.42
N ASP A 44 12.81 -33.87 35.68
CA ASP A 44 14.00 -33.45 36.44
C ASP A 44 15.07 -34.52 36.26
N GLU A 45 15.85 -34.43 35.18
CA GLU A 45 16.86 -35.46 34.81
C GLU A 45 18.02 -35.60 35.79
N ASP A 46 18.46 -34.51 36.41
CA ASP A 46 19.62 -34.50 37.29
C ASP A 46 19.27 -34.42 38.79
N GLY A 47 18.00 -34.21 39.13
CA GLY A 47 17.46 -34.22 40.48
C GLY A 47 17.78 -32.96 41.28
N ASP A 48 18.08 -31.83 40.64
CA ASP A 48 18.38 -30.56 41.29
C ASP A 48 17.13 -29.81 41.78
N GLY A 49 15.94 -30.25 41.33
CA GLY A 49 14.63 -29.71 41.69
C GLY A 49 14.16 -28.55 40.80
N VAL A 50 14.88 -28.21 39.74
CA VAL A 50 14.43 -27.37 38.63
C VAL A 50 13.83 -28.29 37.57
N PRO A 51 12.56 -28.10 37.16
CA PRO A 51 11.99 -28.92 36.11
C PRO A 51 12.71 -28.73 34.78
N ASP A 52 12.81 -29.77 33.96
CA ASP A 52 13.53 -29.73 32.68
C ASP A 52 13.01 -28.60 31.75
N GLU A 53 11.70 -28.28 31.79
CA GLU A 53 11.10 -27.17 31.04
C GLU A 53 11.67 -25.78 31.42
N LEU A 54 12.26 -25.66 32.60
CA LEU A 54 12.86 -24.45 33.15
C LEU A 54 14.37 -24.59 33.34
N ASP A 55 14.95 -25.71 32.92
CA ASP A 55 16.35 -26.02 33.08
C ASP A 55 17.10 -25.95 31.74
N ALA A 56 18.03 -25.00 31.66
CA ALA A 56 18.96 -24.87 30.56
C ALA A 56 20.02 -25.99 30.49
N TYR A 57 20.16 -26.78 31.56
CA TYR A 57 21.17 -27.82 31.74
C TYR A 57 20.58 -29.06 32.45
N PRO A 58 19.58 -29.74 31.88
CA PRO A 58 18.82 -30.83 32.55
C PRO A 58 19.68 -32.03 33.01
N PHE A 59 20.95 -32.09 32.61
CA PHE A 59 21.89 -33.15 32.99
C PHE A 59 23.07 -32.66 33.85
N ASP A 60 23.06 -31.42 34.37
CA ASP A 60 24.13 -30.83 35.19
C ASP A 60 23.56 -30.02 36.38
N ALA A 61 23.29 -30.73 37.48
CA ALA A 61 22.71 -30.20 38.74
C ALA A 61 23.49 -29.06 39.42
N SER A 62 24.60 -28.60 38.83
CA SER A 62 25.33 -27.42 39.26
C SER A 62 24.90 -26.12 38.57
N LYS A 63 24.01 -26.20 37.56
CA LYS A 63 23.57 -25.09 36.72
C LYS A 63 22.14 -25.30 36.27
N SER A 64 21.40 -24.19 36.12
CA SER A 64 20.03 -24.25 35.61
C SER A 64 19.65 -23.13 34.63
N ASP A 65 20.56 -22.19 34.34
CA ASP A 65 20.31 -21.12 33.36
C ASP A 65 21.58 -20.80 32.56
N TYR A 66 21.41 -20.35 31.31
CA TYR A 66 22.48 -19.85 30.46
C TYR A 66 23.17 -18.64 31.10
N GLU A 67 24.46 -18.48 30.80
CA GLU A 67 25.18 -17.27 31.22
C GLU A 67 24.58 -16.04 30.51
N LEU A 68 24.09 -15.07 31.29
CA LEU A 68 23.46 -13.86 30.78
C LEU A 68 24.49 -12.75 30.54
N VAL A 69 24.58 -12.28 29.29
CA VAL A 69 25.34 -11.10 28.90
C VAL A 69 24.39 -9.98 28.52
N LYS A 70 24.46 -8.86 29.23
CA LYS A 70 23.74 -7.64 28.86
C LYS A 70 24.68 -6.74 28.09
N GLU A 71 24.19 -6.15 27.01
CA GLU A 71 24.95 -5.13 26.33
C GLU A 71 25.10 -3.85 27.16
N GLU A 72 26.09 -3.05 26.79
CA GLU A 72 26.27 -1.69 27.28
C GLU A 72 26.25 -0.73 26.09
N GLU A 73 25.33 0.23 26.15
CA GLU A 73 25.17 1.27 25.14
C GLU A 73 26.29 2.32 25.22
N PHE A 74 26.88 2.79 24.10
CA PHE A 74 26.60 2.47 22.70
C PHE A 74 27.56 1.40 22.14
N ASN A 75 27.03 0.40 21.42
CA ASN A 75 27.80 -0.71 20.81
C ASN A 75 27.61 -0.84 19.29
N ASN A 76 27.28 0.25 18.59
CA ASN A 76 26.85 0.28 17.18
C ASN A 76 27.93 0.03 16.12
N ASN A 77 29.04 -0.57 16.52
CA ASN A 77 30.07 -1.05 15.60
C ASN A 77 30.90 -2.17 16.24
N HIS A 78 31.58 -2.93 15.39
CA HIS A 78 32.39 -4.07 15.80
C HIS A 78 33.56 -3.76 16.77
N ASP A 79 34.05 -2.51 16.84
CA ASP A 79 35.12 -2.11 17.77
C ASP A 79 34.59 -1.92 19.21
N LEU A 80 33.30 -1.60 19.33
CA LEU A 80 32.59 -1.41 20.60
C LEU A 80 31.72 -2.62 20.98
N ALA A 81 31.84 -3.72 20.25
CA ALA A 81 31.00 -4.90 20.43
C ALA A 81 31.08 -5.47 21.85
N THR A 82 29.92 -5.82 22.40
CA THR A 82 29.77 -6.52 23.68
C THR A 82 30.48 -7.86 23.61
N ILE A 83 31.38 -8.14 24.55
CA ILE A 83 32.17 -9.39 24.55
C ILE A 83 31.34 -10.53 25.13
N VAL A 84 31.18 -11.60 24.35
CA VAL A 84 30.47 -12.82 24.74
C VAL A 84 31.46 -13.88 25.25
N PRO A 85 31.12 -14.64 26.32
CA PRO A 85 31.88 -15.80 26.77
C PRO A 85 32.21 -16.79 25.65
N GLU A 86 33.33 -17.52 25.80
CA GLU A 86 33.76 -18.49 24.78
C GLU A 86 32.93 -19.78 24.76
N LYS A 87 32.19 -20.06 25.84
CA LYS A 87 31.44 -21.29 26.01
C LYS A 87 29.98 -21.05 25.64
N LEU A 88 29.45 -21.91 24.77
CA LEU A 88 28.02 -22.04 24.50
C LEU A 88 27.43 -23.13 25.43
N PRO A 89 26.13 -23.05 25.76
CA PRO A 89 25.17 -22.01 25.35
C PRO A 89 25.30 -20.69 26.14
N VAL A 90 24.75 -19.59 25.59
CA VAL A 90 24.77 -18.26 26.20
C VAL A 90 23.49 -17.48 25.89
N LYS A 91 23.07 -16.63 26.83
CA LYS A 91 21.90 -15.75 26.69
C LYS A 91 22.37 -14.30 26.60
N LEU A 92 21.94 -13.58 25.57
CA LEU A 92 22.28 -12.18 25.33
C LEU A 92 21.03 -11.32 25.47
N PHE A 93 21.17 -10.11 26.01
CA PHE A 93 20.06 -9.15 26.14
C PHE A 93 20.49 -7.78 25.61
N GLY A 94 19.58 -7.14 24.88
CA GLY A 94 19.80 -5.80 24.32
C GLY A 94 18.51 -5.06 23.98
N ARG A 95 18.65 -3.84 23.46
CA ARG A 95 17.56 -2.93 23.10
C ARG A 95 17.95 -2.04 21.92
N ILE A 96 17.14 -2.10 20.86
CA ILE A 96 17.22 -1.12 19.76
C ILE A 96 16.53 0.18 20.17
N GLN A 97 17.24 1.07 20.86
CA GLN A 97 16.68 2.23 21.57
C GLN A 97 16.38 3.44 20.67
N GLN A 98 17.03 3.57 19.51
CA GLN A 98 16.87 4.75 18.63
C GLN A 98 17.01 4.45 17.13
N ALA A 99 16.72 5.45 16.31
CA ALA A 99 16.79 5.29 14.85
C ALA A 99 18.22 4.97 14.38
N ASN A 100 18.35 3.99 13.50
CA ASN A 100 19.61 3.43 12.99
C ASN A 100 20.51 2.79 14.07
N ASP A 101 19.91 2.39 15.17
CA ASP A 101 20.60 1.65 16.20
C ASP A 101 20.91 0.21 15.76
N GLN A 102 22.08 -0.27 16.16
CA GLN A 102 22.61 -1.58 15.79
C GLN A 102 23.41 -2.10 16.96
N ASP A 103 23.24 -3.37 17.29
CA ASP A 103 23.92 -3.93 18.45
C ASP A 103 24.89 -5.01 17.98
N TYR A 104 26.15 -4.93 18.43
CA TYR A 104 27.20 -5.87 18.05
C TYR A 104 27.63 -6.72 19.25
N TYR A 105 27.59 -8.04 19.09
CA TYR A 105 28.11 -9.00 20.06
C TYR A 105 29.30 -9.77 19.48
N LYS A 106 30.45 -9.69 20.12
CA LYS A 106 31.69 -10.37 19.71
C LYS A 106 31.78 -11.75 20.36
N ILE A 107 31.73 -12.80 19.54
CA ILE A 107 31.67 -14.19 19.98
C ILE A 107 32.77 -15.04 19.34
N LYS A 108 33.15 -16.15 20.00
CA LYS A 108 34.05 -17.15 19.42
C LYS A 108 33.25 -18.38 18.99
N LEU A 109 33.33 -18.72 17.70
CA LEU A 109 32.67 -19.90 17.15
C LEU A 109 33.71 -20.91 16.64
N LYS A 110 33.32 -22.19 16.62
CA LYS A 110 34.19 -23.29 16.17
C LYS A 110 33.87 -23.66 14.72
N LYS A 111 34.91 -24.06 14.01
CA LYS A 111 34.82 -24.62 12.65
C LYS A 111 33.88 -25.82 12.63
N ASP A 112 33.03 -25.86 11.60
CA ASP A 112 32.13 -26.97 11.26
C ASP A 112 31.18 -27.37 12.40
N VAL A 113 30.91 -26.45 13.33
CA VAL A 113 29.87 -26.60 14.38
C VAL A 113 28.70 -25.74 13.98
N ALA A 114 27.52 -26.35 13.91
CA ALA A 114 26.29 -25.64 13.61
C ALA A 114 25.80 -24.92 14.88
N VAL A 115 25.50 -23.62 14.76
CA VAL A 115 25.09 -22.75 15.87
C VAL A 115 23.83 -21.99 15.47
N THR A 116 22.79 -22.08 16.31
CA THR A 116 21.58 -21.28 16.21
C THR A 116 21.71 -20.01 17.05
N VAL A 117 21.22 -18.90 16.48
CA VAL A 117 20.93 -17.65 17.20
C VAL A 117 19.42 -17.44 17.15
N LEU A 118 18.75 -17.72 18.25
CA LEU A 118 17.29 -17.59 18.41
C LEU A 118 16.95 -16.29 19.12
N LEU A 119 16.17 -15.43 18.48
CA LEU A 119 15.80 -14.10 18.96
C LEU A 119 14.33 -14.06 19.39
N SER A 120 14.10 -13.63 20.63
CA SER A 120 12.78 -13.34 21.17
C SER A 120 12.62 -11.89 21.62
N SER A 121 11.38 -11.38 21.59
CA SER A 121 11.00 -10.04 22.05
C SER A 121 9.53 -10.01 22.44
N LEU A 122 9.22 -9.23 23.48
CA LEU A 122 7.83 -8.94 23.89
C LEU A 122 7.15 -7.91 22.98
N SER A 123 7.89 -7.26 22.09
CA SER A 123 7.31 -6.24 21.20
C SER A 123 6.78 -6.87 19.92
N HIS A 124 5.46 -6.78 19.70
CA HIS A 124 4.83 -7.15 18.43
C HIS A 124 5.21 -6.20 17.28
N GLU A 125 5.65 -4.97 17.60
CA GLU A 125 6.06 -3.98 16.60
C GLU A 125 7.51 -4.11 16.14
N PHE A 126 8.35 -4.79 16.93
CA PHE A 126 9.77 -4.94 16.63
C PHE A 126 9.98 -5.94 15.49
N LYS A 127 10.63 -5.50 14.41
CA LYS A 127 10.89 -6.33 13.22
C LYS A 127 12.40 -6.53 13.06
N PRO A 128 13.01 -7.52 13.74
CA PRO A 128 14.46 -7.63 13.82
C PRO A 128 15.13 -8.01 12.49
N GLY A 129 16.17 -7.25 12.14
CA GLY A 129 17.28 -7.67 11.30
C GLY A 129 18.33 -8.39 12.16
N MET A 130 18.87 -9.49 11.64
CA MET A 130 19.89 -10.29 12.34
C MET A 130 20.86 -10.87 11.30
N ALA A 131 22.16 -10.83 11.62
CA ALA A 131 23.23 -11.42 10.81
C ALA A 131 24.42 -11.84 11.69
N VAL A 132 25.22 -12.78 11.19
CA VAL A 132 26.55 -13.10 11.74
C VAL A 132 27.61 -12.67 10.75
N MET A 133 28.65 -11.99 11.23
CA MET A 133 29.77 -11.51 10.43
C MET A 133 31.08 -12.14 10.90
N ASP A 134 32.01 -12.36 9.96
CA ASP A 134 33.36 -12.80 10.27
C ASP A 134 34.22 -11.67 10.87
N SER A 135 35.48 -11.97 11.20
CA SER A 135 36.44 -10.98 11.72
C SER A 135 36.76 -9.82 10.77
N SER A 136 36.38 -9.91 9.49
CA SER A 136 36.51 -8.84 8.49
C SER A 136 35.23 -8.03 8.33
N VAL A 137 34.22 -8.26 9.19
CA VAL A 137 32.91 -7.58 9.17
C VAL A 137 32.15 -7.86 7.87
N VAL A 138 32.34 -9.06 7.31
CA VAL A 138 31.57 -9.56 6.16
C VAL A 138 30.57 -10.57 6.69
N ALA A 139 29.29 -10.39 6.34
CA ALA A 139 28.25 -11.36 6.67
C ALA A 139 28.61 -12.73 6.09
N ILE A 140 28.61 -13.75 6.95
CA ILE A 140 28.78 -15.13 6.51
C ILE A 140 27.43 -15.69 6.03
N GLU A 141 27.49 -16.81 5.33
CA GLU A 141 26.28 -17.54 4.95
C GLU A 141 25.54 -17.98 6.22
N SER A 142 24.26 -17.64 6.26
CA SER A 142 23.31 -18.04 7.29
C SER A 142 22.03 -18.48 6.62
N TRP A 143 21.37 -19.49 7.15
CA TRP A 143 20.05 -19.92 6.70
C TRP A 143 19.04 -19.80 7.84
N ALA A 144 17.76 -19.75 7.50
CA ALA A 144 16.71 -19.92 8.50
C ALA A 144 16.68 -21.41 8.89
N PRO A 145 16.69 -21.76 10.19
CA PRO A 145 16.37 -23.12 10.59
C PRO A 145 14.92 -23.44 10.21
N ASN A 146 14.58 -24.72 10.23
CA ASN A 146 13.21 -25.18 9.99
C ASN A 146 12.37 -24.88 11.24
N PHE A 147 11.95 -23.62 11.33
CA PHE A 147 11.29 -23.02 12.50
C PHE A 147 10.35 -21.90 12.02
N THR A 148 9.11 -21.91 12.48
CA THR A 148 8.15 -20.83 12.22
C THR A 148 8.09 -19.90 13.43
N ALA A 149 8.43 -18.63 13.22
CA ALA A 149 8.47 -17.65 14.30
C ALA A 149 7.05 -17.15 14.63
N VAL A 150 6.50 -17.62 15.76
CA VAL A 150 5.21 -17.20 16.32
C VAL A 150 5.39 -16.55 17.70
N GLY A 151 4.41 -15.73 18.12
CA GLY A 151 4.39 -15.12 19.45
C GLY A 151 5.64 -14.29 19.76
N ARG A 152 6.37 -14.69 20.82
CA ARG A 152 7.56 -13.97 21.31
C ARG A 152 8.79 -14.15 20.44
N TYR A 153 8.90 -15.28 19.75
CA TYR A 153 10.03 -15.54 18.89
C TYR A 153 9.84 -14.76 17.60
N LYS A 154 10.86 -13.97 17.24
CA LYS A 154 10.76 -13.08 16.07
C LYS A 154 11.64 -13.54 14.92
N ARG A 155 12.70 -14.29 15.22
CA ARG A 155 13.65 -14.78 14.23
C ARG A 155 14.63 -15.80 14.79
N ALA A 156 14.99 -16.79 13.98
CA ALA A 156 16.18 -17.60 14.18
C ALA A 156 17.10 -17.51 12.96
N ILE A 157 18.42 -17.61 13.17
CA ILE A 157 19.37 -17.87 12.09
C ILE A 157 20.34 -18.97 12.50
N GLN A 158 20.65 -19.85 11.56
CA GLN A 158 21.70 -20.85 11.69
C GLN A 158 22.97 -20.35 11.02
N VAL A 159 24.12 -20.62 11.64
CA VAL A 159 25.43 -20.49 11.00
C VAL A 159 26.31 -21.72 11.24
N LYS A 160 27.15 -22.04 10.26
CA LYS A 160 28.21 -23.05 10.40
C LYS A 160 29.54 -22.46 9.94
N PRO A 161 30.37 -21.97 10.88
CA PRO A 161 31.65 -21.33 10.56
C PRO A 161 32.59 -22.24 9.78
N SER A 162 33.18 -21.73 8.71
CA SER A 162 34.19 -22.46 7.93
C SER A 162 35.56 -22.56 8.62
N GLU A 163 35.82 -21.69 9.60
CA GLU A 163 37.03 -21.65 10.41
C GLU A 163 36.70 -21.30 11.86
N SER A 164 37.52 -21.78 12.81
CA SER A 164 37.36 -21.41 14.21
C SER A 164 37.92 -20.00 14.42
N GLY A 165 37.15 -19.12 15.04
CA GLY A 165 37.58 -17.72 15.14
C GLY A 165 36.60 -16.81 15.83
N THR A 166 36.86 -15.51 15.67
CA THR A 166 36.01 -14.44 16.17
C THR A 166 34.97 -14.07 15.11
N TYR A 167 33.74 -13.94 15.57
CA TYR A 167 32.56 -13.55 14.80
C TYR A 167 31.80 -12.45 15.54
N TYR A 168 30.87 -11.82 14.83
CA TYR A 168 30.01 -10.76 15.35
C TYR A 168 28.55 -11.07 15.04
N ILE A 169 27.70 -11.15 16.06
CA ILE A 169 26.24 -11.17 15.89
C ILE A 169 25.79 -9.71 15.87
N VAL A 170 24.97 -9.35 14.87
CA VAL A 170 24.50 -7.98 14.67
C VAL A 170 22.98 -7.95 14.62
N ILE A 171 22.37 -7.15 15.48
CA ILE A 171 20.91 -6.96 15.57
C ILE A 171 20.53 -5.53 15.21
N ASN A 172 19.39 -5.34 14.52
CA ASN A 172 18.81 -4.03 14.23
C ASN A 172 17.28 -4.12 14.01
N ASP A 173 16.57 -3.00 13.90
CA ASP A 173 15.21 -2.98 13.33
C ASP A 173 15.29 -2.88 11.79
N LYS A 174 14.55 -3.73 11.06
CA LYS A 174 14.53 -3.74 9.57
C LYS A 174 14.11 -2.39 8.98
N GLU A 175 13.30 -1.61 9.71
CA GLU A 175 12.87 -0.27 9.32
C GLU A 175 13.73 0.86 9.92
N PHE A 176 14.77 0.51 10.70
CA PHE A 176 15.71 1.42 11.35
C PHE A 176 15.04 2.47 12.26
N ARG A 177 13.91 2.12 12.91
CA ARG A 177 13.11 3.04 13.74
C ARG A 177 13.69 3.26 15.14
N GLY A 178 13.90 2.17 15.87
CA GLY A 178 14.31 2.10 17.29
C GLY A 178 13.34 2.76 18.27
N GLU A 179 12.97 2.03 19.33
CA GLU A 179 11.99 2.45 20.34
C GLU A 179 12.32 1.83 21.70
N GLY A 180 11.89 2.48 22.79
CA GLY A 180 12.15 1.99 24.15
C GLY A 180 11.53 0.62 24.49
N ALA A 181 10.59 0.15 23.66
CA ALA A 181 9.95 -1.15 23.80
C ALA A 181 10.66 -2.27 23.00
N TYR A 182 11.67 -1.98 22.19
CA TYR A 182 12.36 -2.97 21.34
C TYR A 182 13.47 -3.72 22.12
N ASP A 183 13.13 -4.15 23.34
CA ASP A 183 13.93 -5.08 24.11
C ASP A 183 13.93 -6.45 23.44
N TYR A 184 15.07 -7.13 23.41
CA TYR A 184 15.18 -8.47 22.86
C TYR A 184 16.14 -9.35 23.68
N GLN A 185 15.96 -10.65 23.53
CA GLN A 185 16.86 -11.69 24.04
C GLN A 185 17.36 -12.55 22.88
N LEU A 186 18.62 -12.96 22.94
CA LEU A 186 19.19 -13.98 22.06
C LEU A 186 19.58 -15.20 22.89
N ASN A 187 19.14 -16.38 22.48
CA ASN A 187 19.75 -17.64 22.92
C ASN A 187 20.70 -18.09 21.82
N VAL A 188 21.95 -18.39 22.18
CA VAL A 188 22.97 -18.86 21.24
C VAL A 188 23.52 -20.19 21.72
N PHE A 189 23.34 -21.23 20.92
CA PHE A 189 23.64 -22.62 21.29
C PHE A 189 24.07 -23.46 20.10
N VAL A 190 24.60 -24.65 20.38
CA VAL A 190 24.91 -25.64 19.35
C VAL A 190 23.63 -26.36 18.98
N ASP A 191 23.41 -26.51 17.69
CA ASP A 191 22.19 -27.04 17.07
C ASP A 191 22.62 -27.72 15.77
N GLU A 192 22.91 -29.02 15.82
CA GLU A 192 23.52 -29.78 14.71
C GLU A 192 22.53 -30.29 13.67
N ASP A 193 21.30 -30.57 14.06
CA ASP A 193 20.23 -30.95 13.14
C ASP A 193 19.38 -29.78 12.65
N VAL A 194 19.58 -28.57 13.18
CA VAL A 194 19.06 -27.30 12.63
C VAL A 194 17.54 -27.18 12.80
N ASP A 195 17.05 -27.52 13.97
CA ASP A 195 15.64 -27.43 14.37
C ASP A 195 15.36 -26.22 15.29
N ALA A 196 16.40 -25.45 15.64
CA ALA A 196 16.38 -24.33 16.57
C ALA A 196 16.26 -24.71 18.06
N ILE A 197 16.44 -25.98 18.43
CA ILE A 197 16.51 -26.46 19.82
C ILE A 197 17.99 -26.67 20.20
N ASP A 198 18.32 -26.51 21.48
CA ASP A 198 19.69 -26.75 21.96
C ASP A 198 19.94 -28.26 22.05
N ASP A 199 20.92 -28.79 21.31
CA ASP A 199 21.35 -30.20 21.34
C ASP A 199 21.50 -30.77 22.77
N SER A 200 21.85 -29.92 23.75
CA SER A 200 22.07 -30.32 25.13
C SER A 200 20.80 -30.48 25.95
N VAL A 201 19.67 -29.92 25.51
CA VAL A 201 18.36 -30.06 26.16
C VAL A 201 17.48 -31.10 25.49
N GLU A 202 17.59 -31.31 24.18
CA GLU A 202 16.73 -32.25 23.44
C GLU A 202 16.53 -33.64 24.09
N PRO A 203 17.58 -34.31 24.64
CA PRO A 203 17.41 -35.65 25.18
C PRO A 203 16.52 -35.69 26.42
N ALA A 204 16.39 -34.58 27.16
CA ALA A 204 15.47 -34.45 28.30
C ALA A 204 14.01 -34.60 27.84
N PHE A 205 13.70 -33.99 26.70
CA PHE A 205 12.35 -33.94 26.13
C PHE A 205 12.00 -35.16 25.27
N GLY A 206 12.96 -36.08 25.06
CA GLY A 206 12.75 -37.26 24.22
C GLY A 206 12.77 -36.95 22.72
N LEU A 207 13.20 -35.75 22.33
CA LEU A 207 13.48 -35.37 20.95
C LEU A 207 14.62 -36.23 20.39
N GLN A 208 14.55 -36.51 19.09
CA GLN A 208 15.58 -37.29 18.40
C GLN A 208 16.57 -36.35 17.73
N GLY A 209 17.67 -35.97 18.40
CA GLY A 209 18.66 -34.97 17.93
C GLY A 209 19.47 -35.27 16.65
N TYR A 210 18.79 -35.76 15.61
CA TYR A 210 19.21 -35.89 14.23
C TYR A 210 18.02 -35.66 13.25
N THR A 211 16.84 -35.26 13.73
CA THR A 211 15.64 -34.96 12.93
C THR A 211 15.07 -33.63 13.38
N GLN A 212 14.49 -32.87 12.44
CA GLN A 212 13.92 -31.54 12.72
C GLN A 212 12.40 -31.58 12.93
N ASP A 213 11.84 -32.77 12.85
CA ASP A 213 10.42 -33.11 12.71
C ASP A 213 10.32 -34.56 13.19
N THR A 214 10.03 -34.73 14.48
CA THR A 214 10.18 -36.00 15.18
C THR A 214 9.06 -36.98 14.81
N ASP A 215 7.84 -36.49 14.57
CA ASP A 215 6.69 -37.30 14.17
C ASP A 215 6.44 -37.33 12.64
N GLY A 216 7.03 -36.39 11.89
CA GLY A 216 7.00 -36.34 10.43
C GLY A 216 5.72 -35.73 9.87
N ASP A 217 5.03 -34.89 10.64
CA ASP A 217 3.74 -34.32 10.27
C ASP A 217 3.89 -33.04 9.41
N GLY A 218 5.04 -32.36 9.49
CA GLY A 218 5.39 -31.18 8.70
C GLY A 218 5.30 -29.85 9.46
N VAL A 219 4.82 -29.85 10.70
CA VAL A 219 5.21 -28.88 11.73
C VAL A 219 6.60 -29.32 12.24
N TYR A 220 7.45 -28.36 12.58
CA TYR A 220 8.84 -28.65 12.95
C TYR A 220 9.01 -28.56 14.46
N ASP A 221 9.83 -29.45 15.04
CA ASP A 221 10.02 -29.63 16.47
C ASP A 221 10.27 -28.29 17.20
N GLY A 222 11.12 -27.43 16.64
CA GLY A 222 11.40 -26.11 17.22
C GLY A 222 10.16 -25.20 17.32
N THR A 223 9.21 -25.32 16.41
CA THR A 223 7.95 -24.57 16.46
C THR A 223 7.03 -25.10 17.55
N GLU A 224 6.90 -26.42 17.65
CA GLU A 224 6.08 -27.12 18.66
C GLU A 224 6.64 -26.98 20.07
N PHE A 225 7.97 -26.97 20.17
CA PHE A 225 8.69 -26.81 21.43
C PHE A 225 8.54 -25.40 22.00
N TYR A 226 8.53 -24.37 21.15
CA TYR A 226 8.54 -22.96 21.56
C TYR A 226 7.17 -22.30 21.66
N VAL A 227 6.15 -23.07 22.06
CA VAL A 227 4.78 -22.58 22.32
C VAL A 227 4.66 -21.94 23.70
N PHE A 228 3.95 -20.82 23.81
CA PHE A 228 3.68 -20.14 25.09
C PHE A 228 2.20 -20.01 25.38
N ASN A 229 1.77 -20.46 26.56
CA ASN A 229 0.42 -20.15 27.03
C ASN A 229 0.39 -18.74 27.64
N LEU A 230 -0.48 -17.87 27.12
CA LEU A 230 -0.73 -16.50 27.62
C LEU A 230 0.56 -15.74 27.95
N ASP A 231 1.57 -15.86 27.06
CA ASP A 231 2.80 -15.08 27.18
C ASP A 231 3.56 -15.31 28.50
N SER A 232 3.52 -16.47 29.16
CA SER A 232 4.12 -16.56 30.51
C SER A 232 4.94 -17.81 30.81
N ALA A 233 4.64 -18.95 30.20
CA ALA A 233 5.40 -20.19 30.38
C ALA A 233 5.32 -21.02 29.09
N TYR A 234 6.33 -21.89 28.87
CA TYR A 234 6.25 -22.87 27.79
C TYR A 234 5.07 -23.80 28.01
N ALA A 235 4.32 -24.07 26.95
CA ALA A 235 3.21 -25.01 26.91
C ALA A 235 3.55 -26.12 25.92
N HIS A 236 4.36 -27.05 26.39
CA HIS A 236 4.86 -28.19 25.60
C HIS A 236 3.82 -29.32 25.42
N ASP A 237 2.64 -29.21 26.04
CA ASP A 237 1.50 -30.14 26.00
C ASP A 237 0.25 -29.26 26.23
N VAL A 238 -0.31 -28.75 25.13
CA VAL A 238 -1.33 -27.68 25.14
C VAL A 238 -2.69 -28.21 25.59
N ASP A 239 -3.09 -29.38 25.09
CA ASP A 239 -4.37 -30.01 25.41
C ASP A 239 -4.36 -30.80 26.73
N THR A 240 -3.18 -31.06 27.31
CA THR A 240 -2.92 -31.76 28.56
C THR A 240 -3.24 -33.26 28.54
N ASP A 241 -3.16 -33.92 27.40
CA ASP A 241 -3.39 -35.37 27.27
C ASP A 241 -2.18 -36.24 27.68
N GLY A 242 -1.01 -35.61 27.83
CA GLY A 242 0.25 -36.24 28.23
C GLY A 242 1.20 -36.59 27.09
N ILE A 243 0.83 -36.30 25.84
CA ILE A 243 1.67 -36.31 24.64
C ILE A 243 2.19 -34.87 24.45
N PRO A 244 3.50 -34.66 24.32
CA PRO A 244 4.00 -33.32 24.03
C PRO A 244 3.75 -32.94 22.57
N ASN A 245 3.59 -31.65 22.29
CA ASN A 245 3.20 -31.13 20.98
C ASN A 245 4.01 -31.74 19.81
N TRP A 246 5.35 -31.84 19.92
CA TRP A 246 6.25 -32.42 18.89
C TRP A 246 6.14 -33.95 18.68
N LEU A 247 5.15 -34.58 19.31
CA LEU A 247 4.77 -35.98 19.16
C LEU A 247 3.25 -36.14 19.04
N ASP A 248 2.49 -35.05 19.06
CA ASP A 248 1.04 -35.03 19.02
C ASP A 248 0.55 -34.76 17.60
N ASP A 249 -0.43 -35.52 17.17
CA ASP A 249 -0.98 -35.48 15.82
C ASP A 249 -2.13 -34.44 15.70
N ASP A 250 -2.54 -33.84 16.83
CA ASP A 250 -3.68 -32.94 17.12
C ASP A 250 -3.44 -32.19 18.46
N SER A 251 -2.46 -31.27 18.50
CA SER A 251 -1.88 -30.69 19.73
C SER A 251 -2.83 -29.85 20.60
N ASP A 252 -3.96 -29.38 20.05
CA ASP A 252 -4.99 -28.65 20.79
C ASP A 252 -6.29 -29.46 21.00
N ASN A 253 -6.37 -30.65 20.39
CA ASN A 253 -7.44 -31.63 20.50
C ASN A 253 -8.81 -31.11 20.08
N ASP A 254 -8.81 -30.25 19.05
CA ASP A 254 -10.02 -29.75 18.42
C ASP A 254 -10.58 -30.76 17.38
N GLY A 255 -9.78 -31.78 17.02
CA GLY A 255 -10.12 -32.86 16.12
C GLY A 255 -9.68 -32.66 14.68
N ILE A 256 -9.03 -31.53 14.37
CA ILE A 256 -8.24 -31.26 13.17
C ILE A 256 -6.89 -31.96 13.37
N LYS A 257 -5.84 -31.62 12.65
CA LYS A 257 -4.56 -32.32 12.66
C LYS A 257 -3.55 -31.23 12.39
N ASP A 258 -2.47 -31.20 13.15
CA ASP A 258 -1.45 -30.16 13.10
C ASP A 258 -0.96 -29.90 11.67
N VAL A 259 -0.70 -30.96 10.88
CA VAL A 259 -0.39 -30.88 9.43
C VAL A 259 -1.41 -30.11 8.56
N LEU A 260 -2.69 -30.10 8.92
CA LEU A 260 -3.76 -29.37 8.22
C LEU A 260 -3.90 -27.92 8.72
N GLU A 261 -3.74 -27.67 10.01
CA GLU A 261 -3.78 -26.32 10.61
C GLU A 261 -2.54 -25.51 10.26
N GLY A 262 -1.39 -26.15 10.36
CA GLY A 262 -0.07 -25.60 10.07
C GLY A 262 0.50 -24.73 11.19
N ALA A 263 1.73 -24.27 10.94
CA ALA A 263 2.56 -23.58 11.93
C ALA A 263 2.42 -22.04 11.95
N LEU A 264 1.59 -21.46 11.08
CA LEU A 264 1.45 -20.01 10.96
C LEU A 264 0.62 -19.43 12.10
N ASP A 265 0.77 -18.12 12.33
CA ASP A 265 0.00 -17.32 13.30
C ASP A 265 -0.74 -16.25 12.48
N LEU A 266 -1.91 -16.60 11.95
CA LEU A 266 -2.61 -15.78 10.96
C LEU A 266 -3.30 -14.56 11.61
N ASP A 267 -4.01 -14.80 12.71
CA ASP A 267 -4.76 -13.81 13.49
C ASP A 267 -3.84 -12.87 14.32
N LYS A 268 -2.58 -13.29 14.57
CA LYS A 268 -1.52 -12.57 15.31
C LYS A 268 -1.73 -12.52 16.81
N ASP A 269 -2.39 -13.51 17.39
CA ASP A 269 -2.53 -13.62 18.84
C ASP A 269 -1.25 -14.14 19.53
N GLY A 270 -0.36 -14.76 18.76
CA GLY A 270 0.94 -15.28 19.19
C GLY A 270 1.03 -16.79 19.33
N LEU A 271 -0.04 -17.53 19.06
CA LEU A 271 -0.05 -18.99 18.90
C LEU A 271 0.10 -19.37 17.43
N GLY A 272 0.61 -20.57 17.17
CA GLY A 272 0.53 -21.15 15.83
C GLY A 272 -0.79 -21.91 15.72
N ASN A 273 -1.39 -21.95 14.52
CA ASN A 273 -2.71 -22.55 14.31
C ASN A 273 -2.83 -23.96 14.91
N PHE A 274 -1.80 -24.83 14.77
CA PHE A 274 -1.77 -26.20 15.33
C PHE A 274 -1.96 -26.31 16.86
N VAL A 275 -1.85 -25.21 17.60
CA VAL A 275 -2.06 -25.14 19.06
C VAL A 275 -3.09 -24.09 19.45
N ASP A 276 -3.79 -23.52 18.46
CA ASP A 276 -4.76 -22.46 18.63
C ASP A 276 -6.17 -22.94 18.29
N SER A 277 -7.00 -23.04 19.32
CA SER A 277 -8.39 -23.50 19.18
C SER A 277 -9.35 -22.52 18.47
N ASP A 278 -8.88 -21.32 18.10
CA ASP A 278 -9.61 -20.26 17.37
C ASP A 278 -8.67 -19.55 16.38
N SER A 279 -8.05 -20.28 15.45
CA SER A 279 -6.90 -19.86 14.63
C SER A 279 -7.12 -18.63 13.74
N ASP A 280 -8.38 -18.26 13.48
CA ASP A 280 -8.75 -17.05 12.73
C ASP A 280 -9.18 -15.87 13.63
N GLY A 281 -9.26 -16.10 14.95
CA GLY A 281 -9.64 -15.14 15.98
C GLY A 281 -11.08 -14.63 15.87
N ASN A 282 -11.96 -15.34 15.15
CA ASN A 282 -13.34 -14.91 14.89
C ASN A 282 -14.32 -15.24 16.04
N THR A 283 -13.85 -15.92 17.11
CA THR A 283 -14.59 -16.42 18.28
C THR A 283 -15.40 -17.71 18.07
N VAL A 284 -15.28 -18.34 16.91
CA VAL A 284 -15.84 -19.66 16.60
C VAL A 284 -14.72 -20.67 16.58
N ALA A 285 -14.65 -21.46 17.66
CA ALA A 285 -13.64 -22.51 17.77
C ALA A 285 -13.54 -23.41 16.53
N ASP A 286 -12.31 -23.75 16.18
CA ASP A 286 -11.91 -24.42 14.93
C ASP A 286 -12.64 -25.76 14.73
N SER A 287 -12.75 -26.56 15.80
CA SER A 287 -13.55 -27.79 15.86
C SER A 287 -15.00 -27.65 15.35
N LYS A 288 -15.57 -26.45 15.46
CA LYS A 288 -16.90 -26.10 14.96
C LYS A 288 -16.84 -25.48 13.57
N ASP A 289 -15.86 -24.62 13.29
CA ASP A 289 -15.78 -23.91 12.01
C ASP A 289 -15.35 -24.82 10.85
N ALA A 290 -14.38 -25.70 11.09
CA ALA A 290 -13.91 -26.68 10.11
C ALA A 290 -15.02 -27.61 9.61
N GLY A 291 -16.08 -27.81 10.41
CA GLY A 291 -17.23 -28.65 10.09
C GLY A 291 -16.90 -30.14 10.05
N ASN A 292 -16.21 -30.62 9.01
CA ASN A 292 -15.62 -31.96 8.99
C ASN A 292 -14.11 -31.83 9.06
N ALA A 293 -13.50 -32.08 10.22
CA ALA A 293 -12.08 -31.87 10.42
C ALA A 293 -11.15 -32.64 9.45
N GLN A 294 -11.55 -33.82 8.95
CA GLN A 294 -10.76 -34.56 7.96
C GLN A 294 -10.90 -34.00 6.53
N ARG A 295 -11.89 -33.13 6.30
CA ARG A 295 -12.18 -32.45 5.04
C ARG A 295 -12.79 -31.07 5.35
N PRO A 296 -11.99 -30.13 5.90
CA PRO A 296 -12.49 -28.85 6.38
C PRO A 296 -13.31 -28.12 5.33
N VAL A 297 -14.30 -27.36 5.78
CA VAL A 297 -15.06 -26.47 4.91
C VAL A 297 -14.13 -25.36 4.42
N ASN A 298 -14.31 -24.99 3.16
CA ASN A 298 -13.70 -23.84 2.53
C ASN A 298 -14.81 -23.19 1.70
N HIS A 299 -15.28 -22.02 2.15
CA HIS A 299 -16.51 -21.41 1.67
C HIS A 299 -16.32 -20.70 0.32
N ASP A 300 -15.29 -19.88 0.20
CA ASP A 300 -14.97 -19.07 -0.96
C ASP A 300 -14.13 -19.82 -2.04
N LYS A 301 -13.51 -20.94 -1.65
CA LYS A 301 -12.66 -21.85 -2.44
C LYS A 301 -11.28 -21.31 -2.75
N ASP A 302 -10.69 -20.55 -1.84
CA ASP A 302 -9.28 -20.20 -1.92
C ASP A 302 -8.35 -21.31 -1.37
N GLU A 303 -7.15 -20.96 -0.89
CA GLU A 303 -6.17 -21.93 -0.40
C GLU A 303 -6.32 -22.23 1.11
N LEU A 304 -7.10 -21.45 1.85
CA LEU A 304 -7.32 -21.60 3.30
C LEU A 304 -8.67 -22.27 3.57
N ALA A 305 -8.78 -22.94 4.70
CA ALA A 305 -10.06 -23.50 5.16
C ALA A 305 -10.65 -22.55 6.21
N ASN A 306 -11.96 -22.61 6.42
CA ASN A 306 -12.66 -21.58 7.19
C ASN A 306 -12.05 -21.31 8.57
N PHE A 307 -11.71 -22.37 9.31
CA PHE A 307 -11.14 -22.25 10.65
C PHE A 307 -9.79 -21.48 10.72
N ILE A 308 -9.09 -21.29 9.60
CA ILE A 308 -7.83 -20.51 9.51
C ILE A 308 -7.93 -19.34 8.51
N ASP A 309 -9.06 -19.18 7.83
CA ASP A 309 -9.25 -18.10 6.89
C ASP A 309 -9.76 -16.87 7.65
N LEU A 310 -9.20 -15.71 7.36
CA LEU A 310 -9.58 -14.46 8.06
C LEU A 310 -10.68 -13.68 7.34
N ASP A 311 -11.09 -14.13 6.15
CA ASP A 311 -12.14 -13.54 5.28
C ASP A 311 -12.85 -14.67 4.51
N ASP A 312 -13.64 -15.46 5.24
CA ASP A 312 -14.30 -16.71 4.82
C ASP A 312 -15.11 -16.63 3.51
N ASP A 313 -15.64 -15.46 3.18
CA ASP A 313 -16.44 -15.23 1.97
C ASP A 313 -15.77 -14.30 0.94
N ASN A 314 -14.53 -13.89 1.25
CA ASN A 314 -13.59 -13.16 0.42
C ASN A 314 -14.14 -11.82 -0.10
N ASP A 315 -14.83 -11.08 0.76
CA ASP A 315 -15.48 -9.81 0.44
C ASP A 315 -14.71 -8.56 0.92
N LEU A 316 -13.53 -8.78 1.49
CA LEU A 316 -12.59 -7.82 2.11
C LEU A 316 -12.96 -7.40 3.53
N ILE A 317 -14.01 -7.93 4.14
CA ILE A 317 -14.35 -7.72 5.55
C ILE A 317 -13.80 -8.91 6.33
N LEU A 318 -12.93 -8.66 7.31
CA LEU A 318 -12.42 -9.72 8.16
C LEU A 318 -13.55 -10.32 8.98
N ASP A 319 -13.54 -11.63 9.23
CA ASP A 319 -14.64 -12.34 9.91
C ASP A 319 -14.92 -11.80 11.31
N ILE A 320 -13.89 -11.39 12.04
CA ILE A 320 -14.01 -10.70 13.34
C ILE A 320 -14.83 -9.38 13.26
N ASN A 321 -14.92 -8.79 12.07
CA ASN A 321 -15.67 -7.57 11.77
C ASN A 321 -16.94 -7.82 10.95
N ASP A 322 -17.19 -9.06 10.51
CA ASP A 322 -18.32 -9.42 9.67
C ASP A 322 -19.47 -10.04 10.49
N PRO A 323 -20.69 -9.49 10.45
CA PRO A 323 -21.84 -10.10 11.11
C PRO A 323 -22.37 -11.39 10.43
N GLU A 324 -22.01 -11.62 9.17
CA GLU A 324 -22.36 -12.79 8.34
C GLU A 324 -21.12 -13.34 7.57
N PRO A 325 -20.07 -13.86 8.25
CA PRO A 325 -18.77 -14.28 7.66
C PRO A 325 -18.83 -15.23 6.46
N LEU A 326 -19.94 -15.96 6.31
CA LEU A 326 -20.16 -16.94 5.24
C LEU A 326 -21.04 -16.39 4.11
N THR A 327 -21.25 -15.08 4.01
CA THR A 327 -22.17 -14.48 3.04
C THR A 327 -21.76 -13.07 2.65
N SER A 328 -21.10 -12.97 1.50
CA SER A 328 -20.50 -11.72 1.04
C SER A 328 -21.46 -10.53 1.08
N ALA A 329 -20.96 -9.44 1.64
CA ALA A 329 -21.65 -8.17 1.77
C ALA A 329 -22.07 -7.61 0.43
N LYS A 330 -23.32 -7.14 0.40
CA LYS A 330 -23.94 -6.66 -0.84
C LYS A 330 -23.91 -5.15 -0.90
N ASN A 331 -23.71 -4.65 -2.11
CA ASN A 331 -23.98 -3.25 -2.39
C ASN A 331 -25.49 -3.01 -2.40
N ALA A 332 -25.95 -2.07 -1.58
CA ALA A 332 -27.36 -1.66 -1.58
C ALA A 332 -27.71 -0.86 -2.84
N GLU A 333 -28.97 -0.91 -3.28
CA GLU A 333 -29.41 -0.16 -4.46
C GLU A 333 -29.34 1.37 -4.23
N TYR A 334 -28.94 2.11 -5.27
CA TYR A 334 -28.89 3.57 -5.25
C TYR A 334 -30.25 4.19 -4.85
N GLY A 335 -30.22 5.12 -3.91
CA GLY A 335 -31.40 5.82 -3.40
C GLY A 335 -32.16 5.09 -2.28
N THR A 336 -31.65 3.95 -1.80
CA THR A 336 -32.14 3.32 -0.56
C THR A 336 -31.48 3.94 0.68
N ILE A 337 -32.11 3.81 1.85
CA ILE A 337 -31.59 4.37 3.12
C ILE A 337 -30.26 3.74 3.56
N ASN A 338 -29.90 2.58 3.01
CA ASN A 338 -28.68 1.84 3.33
C ASN A 338 -27.65 1.91 2.20
N TYR A 339 -27.86 2.76 1.19
CA TYR A 339 -26.88 2.97 0.13
C TYR A 339 -25.59 3.55 0.71
N LEU A 340 -24.47 2.90 0.42
CA LEU A 340 -23.14 3.34 0.82
C LEU A 340 -22.35 3.74 -0.44
N GLU A 341 -21.60 4.83 -0.35
CA GLU A 341 -20.72 5.28 -1.43
C GLU A 341 -19.44 5.89 -0.86
N ILE A 342 -18.30 5.58 -1.48
CA ILE A 342 -17.07 6.39 -1.35
C ILE A 342 -17.04 7.34 -2.55
N SER A 343 -17.12 8.65 -2.29
CA SER A 343 -17.18 9.67 -3.35
C SER A 343 -15.79 10.20 -3.72
N ASN A 344 -14.97 10.53 -2.72
CA ASN A 344 -13.64 11.10 -2.93
C ASN A 344 -12.67 10.69 -1.83
N ILE A 345 -11.40 10.60 -2.20
CA ILE A 345 -10.29 10.37 -1.27
C ILE A 345 -9.27 11.50 -1.45
N TYR A 346 -8.97 12.20 -0.37
CA TYR A 346 -8.04 13.32 -0.33
C TYR A 346 -6.83 12.98 0.52
N TYR A 347 -5.64 13.38 0.07
CA TYR A 347 -4.47 13.44 0.93
C TYR A 347 -4.54 14.67 1.83
N LEU A 348 -4.25 14.52 3.13
CA LEU A 348 -4.21 15.63 4.08
C LEU A 348 -2.79 16.19 4.20
N LEU A 349 -2.47 17.16 3.35
CA LEU A 349 -1.23 17.92 3.43
C LEU A 349 -1.20 18.75 4.73
N ASN A 350 -0.10 18.67 5.46
CA ASN A 350 0.07 19.31 6.78
C ASN A 350 -1.05 18.98 7.77
N SER A 351 -1.66 17.79 7.65
CA SER A 351 -2.75 17.26 8.49
C SER A 351 -4.13 17.94 8.37
N SER A 352 -4.33 18.88 7.44
CA SER A 352 -5.64 19.54 7.30
C SER A 352 -5.98 20.00 5.88
N GLN A 353 -4.99 20.30 5.04
CA GLN A 353 -5.26 20.75 3.68
C GLN A 353 -5.54 19.55 2.79
N GLU A 354 -6.76 19.48 2.25
CA GLU A 354 -7.19 18.43 1.33
C GLU A 354 -6.58 18.61 -0.06
N ILE A 355 -5.93 17.56 -0.56
CA ILE A 355 -5.32 17.50 -1.88
C ILE A 355 -5.93 16.34 -2.65
N GLU A 356 -6.63 16.65 -3.74
CA GLU A 356 -7.24 15.63 -4.61
C GLU A 356 -6.18 14.92 -5.48
N GLY A 357 -6.42 13.65 -5.77
CA GLY A 357 -5.60 12.87 -6.71
C GLY A 357 -4.20 12.56 -6.20
N VAL A 358 -4.01 12.54 -4.88
CA VAL A 358 -2.79 12.10 -4.21
C VAL A 358 -3.12 10.95 -3.26
N ILE A 359 -2.45 9.82 -3.46
CA ILE A 359 -2.51 8.64 -2.59
C ILE A 359 -1.09 8.27 -2.17
N LEU A 360 -0.82 8.26 -0.86
CA LEU A 360 0.52 8.02 -0.29
C LEU A 360 0.47 7.04 0.89
N ALA A 361 1.35 6.04 0.87
CA ALA A 361 1.44 5.06 1.95
C ALA A 361 1.85 5.69 3.29
N ASN A 362 1.23 5.25 4.38
CA ASN A 362 1.45 5.73 5.75
C ASN A 362 1.29 7.25 5.91
N GLN A 363 0.37 7.85 5.16
CA GLN A 363 0.04 9.26 5.29
C GLN A 363 -1.45 9.42 5.60
N LYS A 364 -1.80 10.53 6.26
CA LYS A 364 -3.19 10.85 6.57
C LYS A 364 -3.96 11.17 5.30
N HIS A 365 -5.11 10.55 5.14
CA HIS A 365 -6.07 10.78 4.07
C HIS A 365 -7.45 11.01 4.69
N ARG A 366 -8.34 11.57 3.89
CA ARG A 366 -9.74 11.77 4.20
C ARG A 366 -10.58 11.12 3.11
N VAL A 367 -11.53 10.29 3.49
CA VAL A 367 -12.53 9.74 2.57
C VAL A 367 -13.87 10.44 2.81
N TYR A 368 -14.53 10.86 1.73
CA TYR A 368 -15.90 11.36 1.74
C TYR A 368 -16.84 10.30 1.17
N GLY A 369 -18.11 10.34 1.58
CA GLY A 369 -19.08 9.36 1.13
C GLY A 369 -20.51 9.61 1.59
N GLU A 370 -21.43 8.81 1.06
CA GLU A 370 -22.82 8.77 1.53
C GLU A 370 -22.99 7.74 2.65
N ASN A 371 -23.70 8.12 3.70
CA ASN A 371 -24.01 7.27 4.87
C ASN A 371 -22.78 6.62 5.53
N LEU A 372 -21.64 7.32 5.52
CA LEU A 372 -20.48 6.96 6.34
C LEU A 372 -20.87 7.09 7.82
N ALA A 373 -21.01 5.96 8.50
CA ALA A 373 -21.41 5.86 9.90
C ALA A 373 -20.28 5.19 10.69
N THR A 374 -20.63 4.37 11.68
CA THR A 374 -19.68 3.42 12.29
C THR A 374 -19.57 2.20 11.38
N GLY A 375 -18.35 1.79 11.05
CA GLY A 375 -18.08 0.68 10.15
C GLY A 375 -16.59 0.50 9.93
N PHE A 376 -16.21 -0.03 8.77
CA PHE A 376 -14.81 -0.31 8.44
C PHE A 376 -14.44 0.24 7.06
N LEU A 377 -13.23 0.77 6.94
CA LEU A 377 -12.57 0.92 5.64
C LEU A 377 -11.76 -0.33 5.38
N ASN A 378 -12.06 -1.00 4.28
CA ASN A 378 -11.52 -2.31 3.94
C ASN A 378 -10.54 -2.15 2.79
N PHE A 379 -9.33 -2.68 2.96
CA PHE A 379 -8.25 -2.52 2.00
C PHE A 379 -7.75 -3.88 1.56
N ASN A 380 -7.78 -4.12 0.26
CA ASN A 380 -7.00 -5.19 -0.34
C ASN A 380 -5.53 -4.78 -0.40
N ILE A 381 -4.61 -5.65 -0.01
CA ILE A 381 -3.18 -5.37 0.07
C ILE A 381 -2.41 -6.24 -0.94
N GLU A 382 -1.60 -5.62 -1.79
CA GLU A 382 -0.79 -6.34 -2.78
C GLU A 382 0.19 -7.31 -2.08
N GLY A 383 0.08 -8.59 -2.44
CA GLY A 383 0.94 -9.65 -1.90
C GLY A 383 0.53 -10.18 -0.52
N SER A 384 -0.68 -9.86 -0.06
CA SER A 384 -1.31 -10.42 1.15
C SER A 384 -2.61 -11.10 0.75
N ALA A 385 -2.90 -12.28 1.30
CA ALA A 385 -4.23 -12.88 1.24
C ALA A 385 -5.19 -12.16 2.21
N VAL A 386 -4.66 -11.71 3.35
CA VAL A 386 -5.43 -11.07 4.41
C VAL A 386 -5.65 -9.58 4.09
N PRO A 387 -6.91 -9.08 4.07
CA PRO A 387 -7.21 -7.66 3.92
C PRO A 387 -6.88 -6.87 5.20
N VAL A 388 -6.88 -5.54 5.10
CA VAL A 388 -6.77 -4.65 6.27
C VAL A 388 -8.11 -3.95 6.48
N ASN A 389 -8.71 -4.14 7.65
CA ASN A 389 -9.90 -3.42 8.07
C ASN A 389 -9.53 -2.33 9.07
N ILE A 390 -9.90 -1.08 8.78
CA ILE A 390 -9.71 0.05 9.69
C ILE A 390 -11.07 0.46 10.23
N ALA A 391 -11.28 0.29 11.53
CA ALA A 391 -12.48 0.77 12.21
C ALA A 391 -12.61 2.28 12.06
N VAL A 392 -13.79 2.73 11.65
CA VAL A 392 -14.09 4.14 11.42
C VAL A 392 -15.41 4.55 12.05
N ASN A 393 -15.49 5.81 12.45
CA ASN A 393 -16.72 6.43 12.90
C ASN A 393 -16.73 7.89 12.43
N ALA A 394 -17.62 8.21 11.51
CA ALA A 394 -17.74 9.56 10.97
C ALA A 394 -18.28 10.58 11.99
N ASN A 395 -18.86 10.14 13.12
CA ASN A 395 -19.41 10.99 14.18
C ASN A 395 -20.38 12.08 13.64
N GLY A 396 -21.20 11.71 12.65
CA GLY A 396 -22.15 12.61 11.99
C GLY A 396 -21.52 13.56 10.96
N GLN A 397 -20.24 13.40 10.64
CA GLN A 397 -19.63 14.01 9.45
C GLN A 397 -19.93 13.17 8.21
N ASP A 398 -19.74 13.77 7.03
CA ASP A 398 -19.78 13.12 5.72
C ASP A 398 -18.40 12.58 5.28
N TYR A 399 -17.43 12.57 6.19
CA TYR A 399 -16.07 12.11 5.94
C TYR A 399 -15.46 11.37 7.14
N VAL A 400 -14.38 10.62 6.85
CA VAL A 400 -13.51 10.02 7.85
C VAL A 400 -12.04 10.25 7.51
N ASP A 401 -11.24 10.56 8.53
CA ASP A 401 -9.78 10.61 8.44
C ASP A 401 -9.17 9.25 8.80
N PHE A 402 -8.19 8.80 8.02
CA PHE A 402 -7.49 7.53 8.23
C PHE A 402 -6.03 7.63 7.78
N VAL A 403 -5.19 6.65 8.15
CA VAL A 403 -3.83 6.51 7.62
C VAL A 403 -3.86 5.45 6.54
N MET A 404 -3.43 5.80 5.32
CA MET A 404 -3.44 4.91 4.17
C MET A 404 -2.47 3.73 4.37
N PRO A 405 -2.94 2.47 4.32
CA PRO A 405 -2.07 1.30 4.41
C PRO A 405 -1.00 1.26 3.30
N ARG A 406 0.12 0.57 3.57
CA ARG A 406 1.12 0.30 2.53
C ARG A 406 0.57 -0.72 1.55
N ASN A 407 0.95 -0.60 0.28
CA ASN A 407 0.61 -1.55 -0.78
C ASN A 407 -0.91 -1.80 -0.98
N ALA A 408 -1.78 -0.92 -0.49
CA ALA A 408 -3.21 -1.04 -0.73
C ALA A 408 -3.49 -0.92 -2.24
N THR A 409 -4.32 -1.82 -2.78
CA THR A 409 -4.70 -1.83 -4.21
C THR A 409 -6.11 -1.33 -4.42
N SER A 410 -6.97 -1.47 -3.41
CA SER A 410 -8.32 -0.95 -3.39
C SER A 410 -8.75 -0.54 -2.00
N ILE A 411 -9.85 0.21 -1.93
CA ILE A 411 -10.56 0.58 -0.71
C ILE A 411 -12.06 0.39 -0.91
N SER A 412 -12.74 -0.21 0.06
CA SER A 412 -14.19 -0.20 0.21
C SER A 412 -14.56 0.29 1.62
N TYR A 413 -15.84 0.60 1.83
CA TYR A 413 -16.42 0.89 3.12
C TYR A 413 -17.56 -0.09 3.39
N SER A 414 -17.56 -0.70 4.58
CA SER A 414 -18.63 -1.57 5.04
C SER A 414 -19.25 -1.07 6.34
N SER A 415 -20.52 -1.42 6.54
CA SER A 415 -21.26 -1.16 7.78
C SER A 415 -22.37 -2.21 7.91
N ALA A 416 -22.29 -3.07 8.93
CA ALA A 416 -23.04 -4.33 8.97
C ALA A 416 -22.79 -5.14 7.68
N ASN A 417 -23.74 -5.98 7.25
CA ASN A 417 -23.57 -6.79 6.03
C ASN A 417 -23.82 -6.01 4.70
N ILE A 418 -23.34 -4.78 4.61
CA ILE A 418 -23.46 -3.91 3.43
C ILE A 418 -22.12 -3.27 3.15
N SER A 419 -21.67 -3.35 1.89
CA SER A 419 -20.38 -2.85 1.45
C SER A 419 -20.46 -2.05 0.15
N THR A 420 -19.59 -1.05 0.02
CA THR A 420 -19.37 -0.36 -1.26
C THR A 420 -18.58 -1.26 -2.21
N ALA A 421 -18.79 -1.13 -3.52
CA ALA A 421 -17.86 -1.73 -4.48
C ALA A 421 -16.41 -1.21 -4.25
N PRO A 422 -15.38 -2.08 -4.29
CA PRO A 422 -14.00 -1.65 -4.10
C PRO A 422 -13.56 -0.62 -5.13
N THR A 423 -13.03 0.50 -4.65
CA THR A 423 -12.43 1.56 -5.47
C THR A 423 -10.94 1.32 -5.60
N ALA A 424 -10.45 1.18 -6.82
CA ALA A 424 -9.03 0.98 -7.09
C ALA A 424 -8.18 2.20 -6.66
N LEU A 425 -7.04 1.93 -6.05
CA LEU A 425 -6.08 2.93 -5.60
C LEU A 425 -4.87 2.97 -6.54
N THR A 426 -4.33 4.17 -6.77
CA THR A 426 -3.09 4.35 -7.53
C THR A 426 -2.15 5.25 -6.75
N PHE A 427 -1.09 4.67 -6.21
CA PHE A 427 -0.16 5.37 -5.34
C PHE A 427 0.74 6.32 -6.13
N ASN A 428 0.90 7.54 -5.62
CA ASN A 428 1.96 8.43 -6.08
C ASN A 428 3.29 7.91 -5.56
N LYS A 429 4.32 7.93 -6.41
CA LYS A 429 5.68 7.55 -6.00
C LYS A 429 6.17 8.49 -4.90
N LYS A 430 6.84 7.94 -3.89
CA LYS A 430 7.49 8.70 -2.82
C LYS A 430 8.37 9.81 -3.42
N PHE A 431 8.29 11.02 -2.86
CA PHE A 431 8.99 12.22 -3.35
C PHE A 431 8.56 12.78 -4.71
N SER A 432 7.47 12.27 -5.30
CA SER A 432 6.82 12.99 -6.41
C SER A 432 6.36 14.38 -5.93
N PRO A 433 6.35 15.39 -6.82
CA PRO A 433 5.91 16.73 -6.47
C PRO A 433 4.41 16.70 -6.13
N ILE A 434 3.96 17.58 -5.25
CA ILE A 434 2.54 17.74 -4.89
C ILE A 434 2.17 19.20 -5.05
N ILE A 435 1.13 19.49 -5.84
CA ILE A 435 0.59 20.84 -6.01
C ILE A 435 -0.47 21.06 -4.93
N ALA A 436 -0.26 22.06 -4.07
CA ALA A 436 -1.19 22.42 -3.01
C ALA A 436 -2.32 23.35 -3.49
N ASN A 437 -2.10 24.10 -4.57
CA ASN A 437 -3.11 24.99 -5.17
C ASN A 437 -4.32 24.18 -5.68
N GLN A 438 -5.40 24.17 -4.88
CA GLN A 438 -6.68 23.57 -5.27
C GLN A 438 -7.52 24.53 -6.11
N GLY A 439 -8.45 23.98 -6.90
CA GLY A 439 -9.32 24.74 -7.79
C GLY A 439 -8.67 25.10 -9.13
N VAL A 440 -9.22 26.12 -9.80
CA VAL A 440 -8.76 26.60 -11.11
C VAL A 440 -7.88 27.83 -10.92
N ILE A 441 -6.63 27.74 -11.38
CA ILE A 441 -5.67 28.85 -11.36
C ILE A 441 -6.01 29.80 -12.50
N GLU A 442 -6.23 31.06 -12.20
CA GLU A 442 -6.51 32.10 -13.20
C GLU A 442 -5.21 32.80 -13.61
N SER A 443 -4.95 32.93 -14.92
CA SER A 443 -3.74 33.61 -15.42
C SER A 443 -3.91 34.11 -16.86
N SER A 444 -2.91 34.80 -17.40
CA SER A 444 -2.89 35.28 -18.79
C SER A 444 -1.58 34.93 -19.48
N ALA A 445 -1.52 35.08 -20.80
CA ALA A 445 -0.28 34.91 -21.53
C ALA A 445 0.83 35.85 -21.00
N ASN A 446 2.05 35.33 -20.87
CA ASN A 446 3.25 36.04 -20.42
C ASN A 446 3.21 36.56 -18.97
N THR A 447 2.30 36.07 -18.13
CA THR A 447 2.31 36.37 -16.69
C THR A 447 2.99 35.24 -15.91
N GLU A 448 3.61 35.60 -14.79
CA GLU A 448 4.18 34.63 -13.85
C GLU A 448 3.06 33.99 -13.02
N VAL A 449 3.13 32.67 -12.88
CA VAL A 449 2.29 31.88 -11.99
C VAL A 449 3.17 31.26 -10.92
N ILE A 450 2.76 31.38 -9.66
CA ILE A 450 3.44 30.79 -8.51
C ILE A 450 2.59 29.63 -7.98
N LEU A 451 3.19 28.45 -7.94
CA LEU A 451 2.66 27.26 -7.32
C LEU A 451 3.26 27.10 -5.93
N SER A 452 2.45 26.54 -5.05
CA SER A 452 2.79 26.11 -3.70
C SER A 452 2.59 24.60 -3.59
N GLY A 453 3.36 23.94 -2.74
CA GLY A 453 3.32 22.49 -2.67
C GLY A 453 4.41 21.85 -1.82
N LYS A 454 4.77 20.62 -2.17
CA LYS A 454 5.79 19.81 -1.50
C LYS A 454 6.60 19.01 -2.52
N ASN A 455 7.84 18.67 -2.16
CA ASN A 455 8.78 17.87 -2.96
C ASN A 455 9.11 18.50 -4.31
N PHE A 456 9.12 19.82 -4.38
CA PHE A 456 9.70 20.51 -5.53
C PHE A 456 11.23 20.48 -5.39
N SER A 457 11.91 20.40 -6.51
CA SER A 457 13.35 20.20 -6.58
C SER A 457 13.89 20.84 -7.85
N ASP A 458 15.21 20.98 -7.97
CA ASP A 458 15.84 21.64 -9.11
C ASP A 458 15.55 20.96 -10.46
N ASP A 459 15.20 19.67 -10.45
CA ASP A 459 14.77 18.88 -11.61
C ASP A 459 13.26 18.86 -11.85
N THR A 460 12.47 19.61 -11.06
CA THR A 460 11.01 19.69 -11.24
C THR A 460 10.67 20.57 -12.44
N LEU A 461 9.88 20.03 -13.37
CA LEU A 461 9.39 20.72 -14.57
C LEU A 461 7.87 20.88 -14.50
N VAL A 462 7.37 21.94 -15.16
CA VAL A 462 5.95 22.26 -15.27
C VAL A 462 5.42 21.74 -16.61
N TYR A 463 4.22 21.18 -16.61
CA TYR A 463 3.53 20.75 -17.83
C TYR A 463 2.15 21.39 -17.91
N LEU A 464 1.91 22.15 -18.99
CA LEU A 464 0.61 22.73 -19.33
C LEU A 464 0.08 22.09 -20.61
N ASN A 465 -0.99 21.30 -20.54
CA ASN A 465 -1.55 20.56 -21.69
C ASN A 465 -0.47 19.74 -22.44
N GLU A 466 0.45 19.11 -21.70
CA GLU A 466 1.63 18.38 -22.20
C GLU A 466 2.80 19.25 -22.72
N VAL A 467 2.66 20.58 -22.76
CA VAL A 467 3.78 21.48 -23.05
C VAL A 467 4.66 21.60 -21.83
N GLU A 468 5.90 21.16 -21.96
CA GLU A 468 6.94 21.26 -20.93
C GLU A 468 7.46 22.70 -20.80
N LEU A 469 7.55 23.19 -19.57
CA LEU A 469 7.98 24.53 -19.21
C LEU A 469 9.03 24.45 -18.09
N THR A 470 10.11 25.20 -18.26
CA THR A 470 11.14 25.35 -17.23
C THR A 470 10.69 26.38 -16.19
N PRO A 471 10.80 26.07 -14.88
CA PRO A 471 10.54 27.05 -13.83
C PRO A 471 11.46 28.27 -13.89
N LEU A 472 10.98 29.41 -13.42
CA LEU A 472 11.77 30.62 -13.18
C LEU A 472 12.56 30.52 -11.86
N ALA A 473 11.90 30.00 -10.82
CA ALA A 473 12.47 29.78 -9.51
C ALA A 473 11.82 28.55 -8.86
N THR A 474 12.64 27.78 -8.14
CA THR A 474 12.18 26.60 -7.41
C THR A 474 12.76 26.59 -6.00
N SER A 475 11.93 26.20 -5.05
CA SER A 475 12.27 25.84 -3.67
C SER A 475 11.46 24.59 -3.30
N PRO A 476 11.76 23.87 -2.20
CA PRO A 476 11.04 22.65 -1.83
C PRO A 476 9.50 22.76 -1.71
N THR A 477 8.98 23.98 -1.53
CA THR A 477 7.54 24.24 -1.31
C THR A 477 6.92 25.27 -2.24
N SER A 478 7.72 25.89 -3.13
CA SER A 478 7.21 26.88 -4.09
C SER A 478 7.97 26.83 -5.39
N LEU A 479 7.25 26.96 -6.50
CA LEU A 479 7.77 26.94 -7.86
C LEU A 479 7.04 27.99 -8.68
N SER A 480 7.75 28.81 -9.46
CA SER A 480 7.12 29.76 -10.38
C SER A 480 7.50 29.51 -11.83
N PHE A 481 6.62 29.87 -12.76
CA PHE A 481 6.85 29.75 -14.20
C PHE A 481 6.10 30.84 -14.97
N THR A 482 6.52 31.12 -16.21
CA THR A 482 5.80 32.05 -17.09
C THR A 482 4.81 31.28 -17.97
N VAL A 483 3.57 31.76 -18.03
CA VAL A 483 2.57 31.21 -18.97
C VAL A 483 2.97 31.57 -20.41
N PRO A 484 3.14 30.58 -21.31
CA PRO A 484 3.51 30.86 -22.70
C PRO A 484 2.52 31.75 -23.44
N THR A 485 3.00 32.49 -24.45
CA THR A 485 2.14 33.36 -25.26
C THR A 485 1.01 32.61 -25.97
N ASN A 486 1.29 31.39 -26.42
CA ASN A 486 0.32 30.54 -27.13
C ASN A 486 -0.36 29.52 -26.19
N ALA A 487 -0.32 29.75 -24.88
CA ALA A 487 -0.94 28.85 -23.93
C ALA A 487 -2.46 28.85 -24.09
N GLU A 488 -3.03 27.64 -23.99
CA GLU A 488 -4.46 27.39 -23.85
C GLU A 488 -4.77 27.03 -22.40
N SER A 489 -6.00 27.27 -21.98
CA SER A 489 -6.50 26.75 -20.70
C SER A 489 -6.44 25.22 -20.67
N GLY A 490 -6.26 24.63 -19.48
CA GLY A 490 -6.38 23.19 -19.32
C GLY A 490 -5.63 22.63 -18.12
N LYS A 491 -5.03 21.45 -18.29
CA LYS A 491 -4.42 20.67 -17.20
C LYS A 491 -3.01 21.16 -16.93
N LEU A 492 -2.72 21.40 -15.64
CA LEU A 492 -1.41 21.76 -15.13
C LEU A 492 -0.91 20.67 -14.19
N TYR A 493 0.29 20.15 -14.42
CA TYR A 493 0.92 19.19 -13.50
C TYR A 493 2.44 19.38 -13.50
N LEU A 494 3.10 18.79 -12.50
CA LEU A 494 4.55 18.80 -12.33
C LEU A 494 5.12 17.41 -12.52
N LYS A 495 6.40 17.35 -12.88
CA LYS A 495 7.16 16.10 -12.92
C LYS A 495 8.60 16.33 -12.45
N ASN A 496 9.12 15.42 -11.65
CA ASN A 496 10.54 15.32 -11.33
C ASN A 496 11.06 13.90 -11.63
N SER A 497 12.30 13.60 -11.26
CA SER A 497 12.90 12.26 -11.39
C SER A 497 12.15 11.15 -10.66
N TYR A 498 11.41 11.47 -9.58
CA TYR A 498 10.63 10.49 -8.83
C TYR A 498 9.28 10.19 -9.48
N GLY A 499 8.57 11.20 -9.99
CA GLY A 499 7.26 10.98 -10.58
C GLY A 499 6.49 12.23 -10.97
N LYS A 500 5.19 12.03 -11.26
CA LYS A 500 4.23 13.08 -11.63
C LYS A 500 3.44 13.51 -10.39
N SER A 501 3.11 14.79 -10.31
CA SER A 501 2.20 15.31 -9.29
C SER A 501 0.74 14.97 -9.55
N ASN A 502 -0.12 15.29 -8.58
CA ASN A 502 -1.52 15.58 -8.86
C ASN A 502 -1.66 16.70 -9.89
N ALA A 503 -2.84 16.78 -10.51
CA ALA A 503 -3.13 17.77 -11.52
C ALA A 503 -3.98 18.90 -10.95
N SER A 504 -3.64 20.13 -11.33
CA SER A 504 -4.49 21.31 -11.17
C SER A 504 -5.06 21.72 -12.54
N LYS A 505 -5.98 22.67 -12.53
CA LYS A 505 -6.52 23.29 -13.76
C LYS A 505 -6.05 24.74 -13.82
N ILE A 506 -5.74 25.22 -15.02
CA ILE A 506 -5.43 26.63 -15.26
C ILE A 506 -6.36 27.19 -16.33
N ALA A 507 -6.98 28.34 -16.04
CA ALA A 507 -7.72 29.16 -16.99
C ALA A 507 -6.78 30.26 -17.49
N VAL A 508 -6.43 30.21 -18.77
CA VAL A 508 -5.60 31.22 -19.42
C VAL A 508 -6.49 32.18 -20.20
N TYR A 509 -6.54 33.43 -19.76
CA TYR A 509 -7.36 34.48 -20.34
C TYR A 509 -6.57 35.32 -21.35
N SER A 510 -7.26 35.69 -22.42
CA SER A 510 -6.95 36.83 -23.28
C SER A 510 -8.11 37.83 -23.16
N GLU A 511 -7.94 39.02 -23.74
CA GLU A 511 -8.99 40.01 -23.82
C GLU A 511 -9.37 40.29 -25.27
N THR A 512 -10.61 40.69 -25.49
CA THR A 512 -11.07 41.26 -26.76
C THR A 512 -11.93 42.48 -26.51
N THR A 513 -11.81 43.48 -27.38
CA THR A 513 -12.72 44.62 -27.37
C THR A 513 -13.99 44.24 -28.11
N LEU A 514 -15.09 44.12 -27.39
CA LEU A 514 -16.41 43.93 -27.95
C LEU A 514 -17.06 45.29 -28.18
N THR A 515 -17.51 45.53 -29.41
CA THR A 515 -18.29 46.73 -29.78
C THR A 515 -19.63 46.32 -30.36
N ILE A 516 -20.72 46.84 -29.80
CA ILE A 516 -22.08 46.63 -30.31
C ILE A 516 -22.38 47.73 -31.33
N ASP A 517 -22.73 47.31 -32.55
CA ASP A 517 -23.12 48.21 -33.62
C ASP A 517 -24.39 49.00 -33.25
N ASP A 518 -24.46 50.28 -33.63
CA ASP A 518 -25.60 51.15 -33.32
C ASP A 518 -26.95 50.64 -33.88
N SER A 519 -26.92 49.77 -34.89
CA SER A 519 -28.12 49.09 -35.41
C SER A 519 -28.72 48.08 -34.43
N LEU A 520 -27.97 47.66 -33.41
CA LEU A 520 -28.44 46.81 -32.31
C LEU A 520 -28.75 47.66 -31.08
N SER A 521 -29.92 48.32 -31.08
CA SER A 521 -30.43 48.98 -29.88
C SER A 521 -31.23 47.98 -29.03
N PHE A 522 -30.67 47.52 -27.92
CA PHE A 522 -31.39 46.72 -26.93
C PHE A 522 -32.16 47.64 -25.98
N ALA A 523 -33.28 48.24 -26.43
CA ALA A 523 -34.27 49.01 -25.64
C ALA A 523 -33.83 49.54 -24.25
N ASN A 524 -32.84 50.45 -24.18
CA ASN A 524 -32.32 51.04 -22.93
C ASN A 524 -31.97 50.03 -21.82
N SER A 525 -31.68 48.79 -22.19
CA SER A 525 -31.41 47.69 -21.27
C SER A 525 -29.91 47.63 -20.98
N LYS A 526 -29.55 47.41 -19.71
CA LYS A 526 -28.17 47.09 -19.36
C LYS A 526 -27.79 45.77 -20.03
N VAL A 527 -26.75 45.79 -20.87
CA VAL A 527 -26.24 44.57 -21.52
C VAL A 527 -25.05 44.07 -20.71
N VAL A 528 -25.03 42.77 -20.42
CA VAL A 528 -23.94 42.09 -19.71
C VAL A 528 -23.40 40.98 -20.59
N ALA A 529 -22.09 41.02 -20.85
CA ALA A 529 -21.38 39.92 -21.49
C ALA A 529 -20.96 38.91 -20.42
N SER A 530 -21.27 37.64 -20.62
CA SER A 530 -20.80 36.53 -19.79
C SER A 530 -19.98 35.55 -20.63
N THR A 531 -18.88 35.07 -20.08
CA THR A 531 -18.05 34.00 -20.65
C THR A 531 -17.80 32.92 -19.63
N PHE A 532 -17.76 31.66 -20.06
CA PHE A 532 -17.45 30.52 -19.21
C PHE A 532 -16.15 29.86 -19.68
N ILE A 533 -15.08 29.97 -18.88
CA ILE A 533 -13.73 29.54 -19.25
C ILE A 533 -13.21 28.59 -18.16
N SER A 534 -12.99 27.33 -18.52
CA SER A 534 -12.49 26.28 -17.61
C SER A 534 -13.26 26.14 -16.29
N GLY A 535 -14.58 26.29 -16.32
CA GLY A 535 -15.42 26.20 -15.12
C GLY A 535 -15.67 27.54 -14.41
N ILE A 536 -15.06 28.63 -14.87
CA ILE A 536 -15.19 29.96 -14.27
C ILE A 536 -16.08 30.84 -15.16
N GLU A 537 -17.15 31.38 -14.59
CA GLU A 537 -17.94 32.44 -15.23
C GLU A 537 -17.30 33.81 -14.97
N LYS A 538 -17.15 34.61 -16.03
CA LYS A 538 -16.76 36.02 -15.96
C LYS A 538 -17.85 36.86 -16.59
N THR A 539 -18.26 37.92 -15.89
CA THR A 539 -19.28 38.85 -16.37
C THR A 539 -18.73 40.28 -16.47
N VAL A 540 -19.10 40.98 -17.55
CA VAL A 540 -18.68 42.35 -17.82
C VAL A 540 -19.89 43.18 -18.26
N ASP A 541 -20.09 44.32 -17.60
CA ASP A 541 -21.10 45.30 -18.00
C ASP A 541 -20.66 46.04 -19.27
N ILE A 542 -21.55 46.13 -20.26
CA ILE A 542 -21.28 46.86 -21.49
C ILE A 542 -21.77 48.29 -21.35
N ASN A 543 -20.82 49.24 -21.35
CA ASN A 543 -21.09 50.66 -21.21
C ASN A 543 -20.85 51.36 -22.55
N ASN A 544 -21.79 52.21 -22.99
CA ASN A 544 -21.69 52.95 -24.26
C ASN A 544 -21.37 52.04 -25.47
N SER A 545 -22.00 50.86 -25.53
CA SER A 545 -21.82 49.87 -26.60
C SER A 545 -20.41 49.26 -26.72
N VAL A 546 -19.50 49.47 -25.77
CA VAL A 546 -18.14 48.92 -25.80
C VAL A 546 -17.79 48.26 -24.47
N ALA A 547 -17.10 47.12 -24.52
CA ALA A 547 -16.54 46.46 -23.35
C ALA A 547 -15.27 45.68 -23.70
N VAL A 548 -14.35 45.57 -22.75
CA VAL A 548 -13.24 44.61 -22.82
C VAL A 548 -13.71 43.34 -22.12
N VAL A 549 -13.77 42.24 -22.85
CA VAL A 549 -14.34 40.98 -22.37
C VAL A 549 -13.24 39.93 -22.26
N PRO A 550 -13.10 39.24 -21.12
CA PRO A 550 -12.16 38.13 -20.99
C PRO A 550 -12.63 36.96 -21.85
N VAL A 551 -11.71 36.36 -22.60
CA VAL A 551 -11.96 35.23 -23.49
C VAL A 551 -10.88 34.18 -23.29
N SER A 552 -11.15 32.94 -23.69
CA SER A 552 -10.16 31.87 -23.60
C SER A 552 -8.99 32.17 -24.53
N SER A 553 -7.78 32.13 -23.99
CA SER A 553 -6.56 32.33 -24.77
C SER A 553 -6.40 31.21 -25.80
N ASN A 554 -6.14 31.60 -27.05
CA ASN A 554 -5.92 30.72 -28.21
C ASN A 554 -7.04 29.71 -28.52
N ASN A 555 -8.22 29.87 -27.92
CA ASN A 555 -9.36 28.98 -28.13
C ASN A 555 -10.64 29.75 -28.42
N ALA A 556 -11.63 29.08 -29.02
CA ALA A 556 -12.93 29.67 -29.28
C ALA A 556 -13.65 29.95 -27.95
N THR A 557 -14.37 31.07 -27.87
CA THR A 557 -15.16 31.43 -26.68
C THR A 557 -16.55 31.86 -27.11
N THR A 558 -17.57 31.30 -26.49
CA THR A 558 -18.93 31.83 -26.62
C THR A 558 -19.13 32.90 -25.56
N ILE A 559 -19.45 34.11 -26.02
CA ILE A 559 -19.82 35.25 -25.18
C ILE A 559 -21.34 35.35 -25.19
N THR A 560 -21.97 35.13 -24.04
CA THR A 560 -23.42 35.28 -23.89
C THR A 560 -23.73 36.72 -23.53
N LEU A 561 -24.48 37.41 -24.39
CA LEU A 561 -24.94 38.78 -24.17
C LEU A 561 -26.33 38.75 -23.55
N TYR A 562 -26.41 39.02 -22.25
CA TYR A 562 -27.66 39.12 -21.51
C TYR A 562 -28.21 40.55 -21.57
N PHE A 563 -29.53 40.67 -21.79
CA PHE A 563 -30.21 41.96 -21.87
C PHE A 563 -31.68 41.86 -21.42
N GLY A 564 -32.32 43.02 -21.29
CA GLY A 564 -33.67 43.19 -20.75
C GLY A 564 -33.74 43.12 -19.22
N ASP A 565 -34.94 43.31 -18.67
CA ASP A 565 -35.18 43.28 -17.23
C ASP A 565 -34.73 41.94 -16.63
N GLU A 566 -33.96 42.01 -15.55
CA GLU A 566 -33.40 40.83 -14.85
C GLU A 566 -32.60 39.90 -15.78
N GLN A 567 -32.03 40.40 -16.88
CA GLN A 567 -31.18 39.60 -17.80
C GLN A 567 -31.90 38.37 -18.40
N LYS A 568 -33.22 38.46 -18.57
CA LYS A 568 -34.09 37.34 -19.01
C LYS A 568 -33.93 36.92 -20.48
N TYR A 569 -33.20 37.68 -21.27
CA TYR A 569 -33.00 37.46 -22.70
C TYR A 569 -31.51 37.39 -23.00
N TYR A 570 -31.14 36.55 -23.97
CA TYR A 570 -29.75 36.40 -24.37
C TYR A 570 -29.60 36.14 -25.86
N LEU A 571 -28.44 36.53 -26.36
CA LEU A 571 -27.91 36.17 -27.67
C LEU A 571 -26.44 35.78 -27.49
N ASN A 572 -25.88 35.03 -28.42
CA ASN A 572 -24.49 34.62 -28.34
C ASN A 572 -23.64 35.35 -29.37
N ALA A 573 -22.42 35.71 -28.99
CA ALA A 573 -21.36 36.21 -29.85
C ALA A 573 -20.18 35.23 -29.81
N LEU A 574 -19.71 34.79 -30.97
CA LEU A 574 -18.66 33.79 -31.06
C LEU A 574 -17.28 34.44 -31.26
N TYR A 575 -16.45 34.39 -30.23
CA TYR A 575 -15.05 34.75 -30.32
C TYR A 575 -14.23 33.62 -30.93
N LEU A 576 -13.44 33.93 -31.96
CA LEU A 576 -12.58 32.98 -32.68
C LEU A 576 -11.13 33.49 -32.81
N GLY A 577 -10.64 34.28 -31.85
CA GLY A 577 -9.27 34.79 -31.84
C GLY A 577 -9.07 36.13 -32.57
N GLN A 578 -10.12 36.94 -32.71
CA GLN A 578 -10.02 38.30 -33.25
C GLN A 578 -9.50 39.28 -32.17
N ALA A 579 -8.85 40.37 -32.55
CA ALA A 579 -8.46 41.41 -31.58
C ALA A 579 -9.68 42.22 -31.11
N ASP A 580 -10.46 42.69 -32.08
CA ASP A 580 -11.72 43.40 -31.87
C ASP A 580 -12.89 42.59 -32.43
N LEU A 581 -13.98 42.55 -31.67
CA LEU A 581 -15.20 41.84 -32.01
C LEU A 581 -16.34 42.85 -32.25
N GLN A 582 -16.62 43.09 -33.53
CA GLN A 582 -17.74 43.95 -33.95
C GLN A 582 -19.02 43.13 -34.01
N ILE A 583 -19.96 43.43 -33.11
CA ILE A 583 -21.25 42.76 -32.98
C ILE A 583 -22.25 43.48 -33.86
N THR A 584 -22.41 42.99 -35.08
CA THR A 584 -23.47 43.40 -36.01
C THR A 584 -24.67 42.45 -35.93
N PRO A 585 -25.85 42.82 -36.44
CA PRO A 585 -27.01 41.93 -36.47
C PRO A 585 -26.73 40.60 -37.18
N LEU A 586 -25.97 40.64 -38.28
CA LEU A 586 -25.59 39.44 -39.02
C LEU A 586 -24.63 38.57 -38.21
N PHE A 587 -23.66 39.19 -37.55
CA PHE A 587 -22.69 38.49 -36.70
C PHE A 587 -23.35 37.79 -35.53
N ILE A 588 -24.25 38.47 -34.82
CA ILE A 588 -24.92 37.92 -33.63
C ILE A 588 -25.96 36.85 -34.00
N ALA A 589 -26.64 36.99 -35.15
CA ALA A 589 -27.51 35.95 -35.70
C ALA A 589 -26.74 34.67 -36.01
N ALA A 590 -25.63 34.80 -36.76
CA ALA A 590 -24.75 33.68 -37.08
C ALA A 590 -24.18 33.02 -35.83
N SER A 591 -23.66 33.82 -34.89
CA SER A 591 -23.09 33.34 -33.62
C SER A 591 -24.12 32.60 -32.75
N THR A 592 -25.35 33.13 -32.67
CA THR A 592 -26.44 32.51 -31.91
C THR A 592 -26.89 31.18 -32.52
N ALA A 593 -26.98 31.11 -33.85
CA ALA A 593 -27.28 29.88 -34.57
C ALA A 593 -26.12 28.86 -34.51
N TRP A 594 -24.88 29.34 -34.51
CA TRP A 594 -23.67 28.51 -34.49
C TRP A 594 -23.64 27.57 -33.28
N GLY A 595 -24.00 28.05 -32.09
CA GLY A 595 -24.05 27.23 -30.88
C GLY A 595 -25.01 26.02 -30.96
N LEU A 596 -25.96 26.04 -31.89
CA LEU A 596 -26.94 24.97 -32.12
C LEU A 596 -26.60 24.07 -33.31
N SER A 597 -25.64 24.47 -34.13
CA SER A 597 -25.29 23.79 -35.39
C SER A 597 -24.46 22.50 -35.24
N GLY A 598 -24.13 22.11 -34.01
CA GLY A 598 -23.31 20.93 -33.72
C GLY A 598 -21.87 21.02 -34.23
N VAL A 599 -21.38 22.21 -34.59
CA VAL A 599 -20.00 22.42 -35.02
C VAL A 599 -19.05 22.16 -33.87
N ASN A 600 -18.08 21.28 -34.09
CA ASN A 600 -17.04 21.02 -33.11
C ASN A 600 -16.12 22.25 -32.97
N GLN A 601 -16.24 22.94 -31.84
CA GLN A 601 -15.46 24.14 -31.52
C GLN A 601 -14.01 23.84 -31.08
N THR A 602 -13.61 22.57 -30.97
CA THR A 602 -12.21 22.19 -30.67
C THR A 602 -11.29 22.17 -31.90
N GLN A 603 -11.80 22.54 -33.08
CA GLN A 603 -10.97 22.71 -34.27
C GLN A 603 -10.10 23.97 -34.16
N GLN A 604 -9.00 24.00 -34.92
CA GLN A 604 -8.12 25.17 -35.00
C GLN A 604 -8.92 26.45 -35.32
N LEU A 605 -8.66 27.53 -34.57
CA LEU A 605 -9.35 28.81 -34.70
C LEU A 605 -9.38 29.35 -36.13
N ALA A 606 -8.31 29.16 -36.92
CA ALA A 606 -8.26 29.60 -38.31
C ALA A 606 -9.33 28.91 -39.17
N LYS A 607 -9.56 27.60 -38.94
CA LYS A 607 -10.59 26.83 -39.65
C LYS A 607 -11.99 27.27 -39.22
N LEU A 608 -12.21 27.45 -37.93
CA LEU A 608 -13.49 27.96 -37.41
C LEU A 608 -13.81 29.34 -37.99
N ARG A 609 -12.83 30.25 -38.06
CA ARG A 609 -13.00 31.58 -38.69
C ARG A 609 -13.40 31.47 -40.16
N ALA A 610 -12.77 30.57 -40.91
CA ALA A 610 -13.10 30.37 -42.31
C ALA A 610 -14.54 29.86 -42.49
N LEU A 611 -14.96 28.88 -41.69
CA LEU A 611 -16.32 28.35 -41.71
C LEU A 611 -17.36 29.39 -41.26
N PHE A 612 -17.06 30.15 -40.21
CA PHE A 612 -17.92 31.22 -39.71
C PHE A 612 -18.12 32.31 -40.76
N THR A 613 -17.07 32.67 -41.49
CA THR A 613 -17.15 33.63 -42.61
C THR A 613 -18.07 33.16 -43.74
N GLN A 614 -18.14 31.84 -43.96
CA GLN A 614 -19.06 31.26 -44.94
C GLN A 614 -20.50 31.24 -44.41
N ALA A 615 -20.69 30.92 -43.13
CA ALA A 615 -22.00 30.94 -42.46
C ALA A 615 -22.68 32.31 -42.54
N LEU A 616 -21.91 33.41 -42.45
CA LEU A 616 -22.44 34.78 -42.60
C LEU A 616 -23.10 35.05 -43.96
N LYS A 617 -22.89 34.20 -44.97
CA LYS A 617 -23.44 34.37 -46.34
C LYS A 617 -24.69 33.53 -46.60
N LEU A 618 -25.15 32.74 -45.63
CA LEU A 618 -26.32 31.88 -45.79
C LEU A 618 -27.61 32.70 -45.70
N ASP A 619 -28.55 32.45 -46.59
CA ASP A 619 -29.81 33.20 -46.68
C ASP A 619 -30.61 33.12 -45.37
N GLU A 620 -30.62 31.95 -44.71
CA GLU A 620 -31.30 31.73 -43.44
C GLU A 620 -30.68 32.53 -42.29
N VAL A 621 -29.36 32.74 -42.33
CA VAL A 621 -28.63 33.56 -41.34
C VAL A 621 -28.95 35.04 -41.55
N ILE A 622 -29.04 35.48 -42.81
CA ILE A 622 -29.44 36.85 -43.17
C ILE A 622 -30.90 37.11 -42.74
N GLU A 623 -31.82 36.18 -43.01
CA GLU A 623 -33.22 36.30 -42.60
C GLU A 623 -33.36 36.38 -41.07
N PHE A 624 -32.59 35.57 -40.34
CA PHE A 624 -32.56 35.65 -38.88
C PHE A 624 -32.00 36.99 -38.38
N ALA A 625 -30.96 37.53 -39.03
CA ALA A 625 -30.43 38.85 -38.73
C ALA A 625 -31.46 39.97 -38.96
N ASP A 626 -32.18 39.94 -40.08
CA ASP A 626 -33.24 40.91 -40.39
C ASP A 626 -34.36 40.89 -39.33
N TYR A 627 -34.69 39.70 -38.83
CA TYR A 627 -35.63 39.55 -37.71
C TYR A 627 -35.11 40.23 -36.43
N ILE A 628 -33.83 40.04 -36.09
CA ILE A 628 -33.22 40.69 -34.92
C ILE A 628 -33.26 42.21 -35.08
N ILE A 629 -32.91 42.75 -36.25
CA ILE A 629 -32.97 44.20 -36.54
C ILE A 629 -34.38 44.74 -36.33
N LYS A 630 -35.38 44.12 -36.95
CA LYS A 630 -36.78 44.58 -36.92
C LYS A 630 -37.37 44.58 -35.51
N ASN A 631 -36.87 43.72 -34.63
CA ASN A 631 -37.44 43.49 -33.30
C ASN A 631 -36.47 43.85 -32.16
N ASN A 632 -35.36 44.56 -32.44
CA ASN A 632 -34.29 44.82 -31.46
C ASN A 632 -34.79 45.52 -30.18
N ASN A 633 -35.81 46.36 -30.29
CA ASN A 633 -36.45 47.09 -29.19
C ASN A 633 -37.67 46.37 -28.57
N GLN A 634 -38.00 45.15 -28.98
CA GLN A 634 -39.18 44.41 -28.55
C GLN A 634 -38.80 43.14 -27.80
N LEU A 635 -38.41 43.26 -26.53
CA LEU A 635 -37.90 42.15 -25.70
C LEU A 635 -38.72 40.83 -25.81
N PRO A 636 -40.07 40.82 -25.74
CA PRO A 636 -40.85 39.57 -25.84
C PRO A 636 -40.68 38.81 -27.16
N LYS A 637 -40.27 39.48 -28.25
CA LYS A 637 -40.08 38.86 -29.57
C LYS A 637 -38.94 37.84 -29.58
N TYR A 638 -37.94 38.01 -28.72
CA TYR A 638 -36.85 37.05 -28.53
C TYR A 638 -37.27 35.72 -27.90
N LYS A 639 -38.50 35.63 -27.37
CA LYS A 639 -39.12 34.37 -26.89
C LYS A 639 -40.26 33.89 -27.77
N SER A 640 -40.45 34.49 -28.94
CA SER A 640 -41.51 34.11 -29.86
C SER A 640 -41.21 32.79 -30.57
N LYS A 641 -42.28 32.13 -31.06
CA LYS A 641 -42.17 30.95 -31.92
C LYS A 641 -41.37 31.27 -33.18
N GLU A 642 -41.60 32.44 -33.78
CA GLU A 642 -40.94 32.90 -35.00
C GLU A 642 -39.42 33.06 -34.81
N PHE A 643 -38.98 33.71 -33.71
CA PHE A 643 -37.57 33.80 -33.35
C PHE A 643 -36.92 32.41 -33.24
N THR A 644 -37.61 31.48 -32.56
CA THR A 644 -37.13 30.12 -32.38
C THR A 644 -37.01 29.39 -33.73
N THR A 645 -38.01 29.53 -34.60
CA THR A 645 -38.01 28.92 -35.94
C THR A 645 -36.86 29.45 -36.80
N LEU A 646 -36.65 30.76 -36.88
CA LEU A 646 -35.58 31.35 -37.68
C LEU A 646 -34.19 30.99 -37.13
N LYS A 647 -34.03 30.99 -35.80
CA LYS A 647 -32.78 30.58 -35.14
C LYS A 647 -32.40 29.14 -35.50
N TRP A 648 -33.36 28.21 -35.50
CA TRP A 648 -33.11 26.81 -35.88
C TRP A 648 -32.87 26.64 -37.37
N ALA A 649 -33.62 27.34 -38.23
CA ALA A 649 -33.38 27.32 -39.68
C ALA A 649 -31.94 27.75 -40.02
N ALA A 650 -31.46 28.83 -39.40
CA ALA A 650 -30.07 29.26 -39.53
C ALA A 650 -29.07 28.21 -39.02
N ALA A 651 -29.34 27.55 -37.89
CA ALA A 651 -28.47 26.51 -37.35
C ALA A 651 -28.40 25.27 -38.26
N ASP A 652 -29.52 24.84 -38.82
CA ASP A 652 -29.61 23.73 -39.76
C ASP A 652 -28.87 24.05 -41.06
N ALA A 653 -29.00 25.27 -41.57
CA ALA A 653 -28.28 25.74 -42.75
C ALA A 653 -26.75 25.73 -42.52
N ILE A 654 -26.29 26.21 -41.36
CA ILE A 654 -24.87 26.15 -40.97
C ILE A 654 -24.39 24.69 -40.93
N THR A 655 -25.18 23.80 -40.30
CA THR A 655 -24.86 22.37 -40.20
C THR A 655 -24.74 21.72 -41.57
N ALA A 656 -25.70 21.99 -42.47
CA ALA A 656 -25.73 21.44 -43.81
C ALA A 656 -24.59 21.97 -44.68
N HIS A 657 -24.19 23.23 -44.49
CA HIS A 657 -23.07 23.84 -45.18
C HIS A 657 -21.73 23.24 -44.75
N ILE A 658 -21.55 22.99 -43.46
CA ILE A 658 -20.29 22.47 -42.90
C ILE A 658 -20.08 20.97 -43.19
N LYS A 659 -21.17 20.21 -43.42
CA LYS A 659 -21.11 18.80 -43.82
C LYS A 659 -20.76 18.58 -45.30
N LYS A 660 -20.87 19.61 -46.14
CA LYS A 660 -20.48 19.58 -47.54
C LYS A 660 -19.00 19.94 -47.69
#